data_AF-Q28U54-F1
#
_entry.id   AF-Q28U54-F1
#
_cell.length_a   1.000
_cell.length_b   1.000
_cell.length_c   1.000
_cell.angle_alpha   90.00
_cell.angle_beta   90.00
_cell.angle_gamma   90.00
#
_symmetry.space_group_name_H-M   'P 1'
#
loop_
_entity.id
_entity.type
_entity.pdbx_description
1 polymer ?
#
loop_
_entity_poly.entity_id
_entity_poly.type
_entity_poly.pdbx_seq_one_letter_code
_entity_poly.pdbx_strand_id
1 'polypeptide(L)'
;MTSKDTNLDDLKRAMANATPTPNAAHKAEAMARSLEIFEAAQETQVTARQSSETPKPRGFLKGAFDMLMTRTTGALTATTALVAVGFLFLSPQGQQMLQGPPGPLVQVPVEEAQVVGADQGDNGSPALRSQAPTIERVLIEPAPEADVVADAEAPSLAPMVLPAPAPMVREALGGLADLDHAGDGVAQIRRPIQGLTLYSDGGPQNHIGTGDLALAPLPEDFANADDNPLRVVADDPVSTFSIDVDTASYALLRSTLNRGALPAPDAVRIEEMVNYFPYDYPAPTADDISPFRPNVQVFETPWNPDTQLVHIGIQGDLPVVEDRPPLNLVFLIDTSGSMNDPAKLPLLIQSFRLMLNRLSPEDEVAIVTYAGSAGVALEPTAASDTATINAALTTLQAGGSTNGVGGLEEAYRLAGEMMVDGEVSRVLLATDGDFNVGLSDAGALEDYIAEQRDTGIYLSVLGFGRGNLQDDTMQALAQNGNGTASYIDTLHEAQRVLVDQLAGALYPIADDLKVQVEFNPDVIAEYRLIGYETRALAREDFANDAVDAGDIGAGHSVTAIYEVTPVGSPAVLVAPLRYTADEGAPEAAFGDELGFISLRWKEPGADESQLIDFPIANAVADPGTEAQFAAAIAGFGQLLRGSDFVADWDYADAIALANANRGMDEFGYRTEAVQLMRLAQSLSGE
;
A
#
# COMPACT_ATOMS: atom_id res chain seq x y z
N MET A 1 5.87 44.20 39.09
CA MET A 1 5.81 45.48 38.35
C MET A 1 7.26 45.93 38.23
N THR A 2 7.98 45.86 37.11
CA THR A 2 7.68 46.13 35.70
C THR A 2 8.82 45.49 34.88
N SER A 3 8.54 44.59 33.92
CA SER A 3 9.54 44.12 32.93
C SER A 3 8.95 43.29 31.77
N LYS A 4 7.67 43.45 31.42
CA LYS A 4 7.07 42.77 30.26
C LYS A 4 6.55 43.71 29.17
N ASP A 5 6.44 45.01 29.44
CA ASP A 5 5.85 45.97 28.48
C ASP A 5 6.85 46.56 27.47
N THR A 6 8.15 46.52 27.74
CA THR A 6 9.16 47.10 26.81
C THR A 6 9.25 46.37 25.48
N ASN A 7 9.01 45.06 25.45
CA ASN A 7 9.17 44.26 24.24
C ASN A 7 7.99 44.45 23.25
N LEU A 8 6.80 44.76 23.76
CA LEU A 8 5.60 44.93 22.93
C LEU A 8 5.56 46.31 22.27
N ASP A 9 6.03 47.34 22.97
CA ASP A 9 6.07 48.71 22.45
C ASP A 9 7.15 48.89 21.38
N ASP A 10 8.26 48.16 21.47
CA ASP A 10 9.31 48.18 20.44
C ASP A 10 8.86 47.43 19.17
N LEU A 11 8.11 46.33 19.31
CA LEU A 11 7.48 45.61 18.19
C LEU A 11 6.41 46.45 17.49
N LYS A 12 5.57 47.16 18.25
CA LYS A 12 4.60 48.12 17.69
C LYS A 12 5.29 49.28 16.97
N ARG A 13 6.43 49.76 17.49
CA ARG A 13 7.26 50.77 16.81
C ARG A 13 7.88 50.24 15.52
N ALA A 14 8.33 48.99 15.51
CA ALA A 14 8.90 48.37 14.32
C ALA A 14 7.85 48.13 13.21
N MET A 15 6.62 47.74 13.57
CA MET A 15 5.52 47.59 12.60
C MET A 15 4.94 48.91 12.09
N ALA A 16 5.05 50.01 12.86
CA ALA A 16 4.59 51.33 12.45
C ALA A 16 5.58 52.08 11.54
N ASN A 17 6.83 51.61 11.45
CA ASN A 17 7.81 52.17 10.53
C ASN A 17 7.54 51.64 9.12
N ALA A 18 7.29 52.53 8.17
CA ALA A 18 7.17 52.18 6.77
C ALA A 18 8.37 51.34 6.32
N THR A 19 8.10 50.23 5.63
CA THR A 19 9.12 49.38 5.01
C THR A 19 10.11 50.26 4.25
N PRO A 20 11.43 50.14 4.48
CA PRO A 20 12.40 50.97 3.79
C PRO A 20 12.17 50.86 2.29
N THR A 21 12.08 52.00 1.60
CA THR A 21 11.95 52.02 0.15
C THR A 21 13.15 51.28 -0.46
N PRO A 22 12.95 50.45 -1.50
CA PRO A 22 14.02 49.66 -2.10
C PRO A 22 15.21 50.55 -2.48
N ASN A 23 16.32 50.39 -1.74
CA ASN A 23 17.53 51.15 -1.99
C ASN A 23 18.49 50.28 -2.81
N ALA A 24 18.70 50.68 -4.07
CA ALA A 24 19.60 49.98 -4.99
C ALA A 24 21.03 49.84 -4.44
N ALA A 25 21.50 50.79 -3.61
CA ALA A 25 22.81 50.71 -2.98
C ALA A 25 22.88 49.59 -1.93
N HIS A 26 21.82 49.40 -1.12
CA HIS A 26 21.76 48.32 -0.13
C HIS A 26 21.64 46.95 -0.81
N LYS A 27 20.93 46.86 -1.93
CA LYS A 27 20.86 45.63 -2.74
C LYS A 27 22.23 45.26 -3.29
N ALA A 28 22.98 46.25 -3.81
CA ALA A 28 24.33 46.03 -4.30
C ALA A 28 25.30 45.61 -3.19
N GLU A 29 25.21 46.23 -2.01
CA GLU A 29 26.04 45.87 -0.85
C GLU A 29 25.72 44.47 -0.33
N ALA A 30 24.43 44.09 -0.27
CA ALA A 30 24.01 42.75 0.11
C ALA A 30 24.48 41.67 -0.88
N MET A 31 24.41 41.95 -2.19
CA MET A 31 24.93 41.05 -3.24
C MET A 31 26.46 40.94 -3.20
N ALA A 32 27.17 42.03 -2.95
CA ALA A 32 28.63 41.99 -2.79
C ALA A 32 29.02 41.11 -1.60
N ARG A 33 28.30 41.24 -0.48
CA ARG A 33 28.54 40.44 0.72
C ARG A 33 28.18 38.97 0.53
N SER A 34 27.13 38.65 -0.23
CA SER A 34 26.78 37.27 -0.54
C SER A 34 27.81 36.61 -1.47
N LEU A 35 28.36 37.37 -2.43
CA LEU A 35 29.44 36.90 -3.30
C LEU A 35 30.74 36.64 -2.52
N GLU A 36 31.09 37.51 -1.58
CA GLU A 36 32.26 37.33 -0.70
C GLU A 36 32.11 36.07 0.18
N ILE A 37 30.91 35.82 0.73
CA ILE A 37 30.62 34.60 1.50
C ILE A 37 30.68 33.35 0.61
N PHE A 38 30.19 33.44 -0.62
CA PHE A 38 30.22 32.35 -1.59
C PHE A 38 31.65 32.01 -2.04
N GLU A 39 32.49 33.01 -2.33
CA GLU A 39 33.91 32.80 -2.64
C GLU A 39 34.67 32.18 -1.46
N ALA A 40 34.42 32.66 -0.23
CA ALA A 40 35.04 32.09 0.97
C ALA A 40 34.63 30.62 1.21
N ALA A 41 33.41 30.25 0.84
CA ALA A 41 32.94 28.86 0.89
C ALA A 41 33.60 27.98 -0.18
N GLN A 42 33.84 28.51 -1.38
CA GLN A 42 34.54 27.78 -2.45
C GLN A 42 36.04 27.58 -2.19
N GLU A 43 36.69 28.50 -1.47
CA GLU A 43 38.12 28.36 -1.12
C GLU A 43 38.40 27.28 -0.05
N THR A 44 37.38 26.76 0.65
CA THR A 44 37.58 25.88 1.82
C THR A 44 37.60 24.36 1.49
N GLN A 45 37.48 23.94 0.23
CA GLN A 45 37.62 22.52 -0.12
C GLN A 45 38.44 22.28 -1.40
N VAL A 46 39.77 22.45 -1.34
CA VAL A 46 40.74 21.53 -1.99
C VAL A 46 42.11 21.71 -1.32
N THR A 47 42.55 20.74 -0.52
CA THR A 47 43.98 20.38 -0.49
C THR A 47 44.16 18.90 -0.14
N ALA A 48 44.02 18.05 -1.16
CA ALA A 48 44.58 16.72 -1.13
C ALA A 48 46.11 16.81 -0.99
N ARG A 49 46.68 16.26 0.09
CA ARG A 49 48.12 15.98 0.15
C ARG A 49 48.39 14.67 -0.56
N GLN A 50 49.10 14.74 -1.69
CA GLN A 50 49.86 13.63 -2.21
C GLN A 50 51.09 13.38 -1.33
N SER A 51 51.31 12.14 -0.93
CA SER A 51 52.66 11.65 -0.62
C SER A 51 52.85 10.30 -1.30
N SER A 52 53.64 10.32 -2.37
CA SER A 52 54.29 9.15 -2.96
C SER A 52 55.49 8.76 -2.10
N GLU A 53 55.39 7.69 -1.33
CA GLU A 53 56.54 6.85 -0.95
C GLU A 53 56.04 5.51 -0.39
N THR A 54 56.37 4.42 -1.07
CA THR A 54 56.15 3.04 -0.61
C THR A 54 57.17 2.63 0.46
N PRO A 55 56.75 2.00 1.57
CA PRO A 55 57.59 1.04 2.28
C PRO A 55 56.98 -0.36 2.33
N LYS A 56 57.87 -1.35 2.21
CA LYS A 56 57.65 -2.80 2.30
C LYS A 56 57.02 -3.25 3.65
N PRO A 57 56.44 -4.47 3.73
CA PRO A 57 55.56 -4.87 4.82
C PRO A 57 56.35 -5.36 6.03
N ARG A 58 56.18 -4.68 7.18
CA ARG A 58 56.31 -5.23 8.55
C ARG A 58 56.21 -4.09 9.56
N GLY A 59 55.12 -4.02 10.33
CA GLY A 59 55.09 -3.13 11.50
C GLY A 59 53.74 -2.69 12.04
N PHE A 60 52.66 -3.46 11.88
CA PHE A 60 51.33 -3.05 12.38
C PHE A 60 51.22 -3.03 13.92
N LEU A 61 52.05 -3.80 14.63
CA LEU A 61 51.96 -3.96 16.09
C LEU A 61 52.62 -2.85 16.91
N LYS A 62 53.45 -1.98 16.30
CA LYS A 62 54.20 -0.96 17.06
C LYS A 62 53.47 0.38 17.16
N GLY A 63 52.74 0.78 16.11
CA GLY A 63 51.97 2.03 16.09
C GLY A 63 50.76 2.01 17.03
N ALA A 64 50.08 0.87 17.15
CA ALA A 64 48.94 0.72 18.08
C ALA A 64 49.39 0.72 19.55
N PHE A 65 50.61 0.27 19.84
CA PHE A 65 51.14 0.18 21.20
C PHE A 65 51.64 1.54 21.72
N ASP A 66 52.26 2.34 20.86
CA ASP A 66 52.68 3.70 21.20
C ASP A 66 51.48 4.64 21.36
N MET A 67 50.40 4.44 20.60
CA MET A 67 49.15 5.19 20.75
C MET A 67 48.41 4.86 22.07
N LEU A 68 48.59 3.65 22.61
CA LEU A 68 47.98 3.21 23.88
C LEU A 68 48.74 3.76 25.11
N MET A 69 50.04 4.04 24.98
CA MET A 69 50.92 4.45 26.09
C MET A 69 50.98 5.97 26.33
N THR A 70 50.43 6.81 25.44
CA THR A 70 50.54 8.28 25.55
C THR A 70 49.23 9.01 25.91
N ARG A 71 48.24 8.34 26.52
CA ARG A 71 47.06 9.02 27.09
C ARG A 71 47.07 9.08 28.62
N THR A 72 46.71 10.26 29.09
CA THR A 72 46.78 10.80 30.45
C THR A 72 45.95 10.07 31.50
N THR A 73 46.47 10.05 32.73
CA THR A 73 46.07 9.36 33.97
C THR A 73 44.70 9.75 34.55
N GLY A 74 43.62 9.54 33.80
CA GLY A 74 42.23 9.71 34.29
C GLY A 74 41.24 8.59 33.94
N ALA A 75 41.61 7.65 33.07
CA ALA A 75 40.68 6.70 32.45
C ALA A 75 40.99 5.22 32.73
N LEU A 76 41.51 4.88 33.92
CA LEU A 76 41.97 3.52 34.24
C LEU A 76 41.38 2.92 35.53
N THR A 77 40.16 3.33 35.92
CA THR A 77 39.42 2.72 37.05
C THR A 77 38.12 2.03 36.65
N ALA A 78 37.66 2.14 35.39
CA ALA A 78 36.40 1.53 34.95
C ALA A 78 36.56 0.23 34.13
N THR A 79 37.74 -0.04 33.56
CA THR A 79 37.93 -1.16 32.61
C THR A 79 38.39 -2.47 33.26
N THR A 80 38.91 -2.44 34.48
CA THR A 80 39.35 -3.65 35.19
C THR A 80 38.19 -4.47 35.78
N ALA A 81 37.01 -3.87 35.97
CA ALA A 81 35.84 -4.55 36.54
C ALA A 81 35.17 -5.51 35.53
N LEU A 82 35.11 -5.14 34.24
CA LEU A 82 34.43 -5.96 33.23
C LEU A 82 35.22 -7.23 32.84
N VAL A 83 36.55 -7.15 32.82
CA VAL A 83 37.40 -8.31 32.52
C VAL A 83 37.42 -9.31 33.70
N ALA A 84 37.34 -8.82 34.94
CA ALA A 84 37.26 -9.67 36.13
C ALA A 84 35.91 -10.41 36.25
N VAL A 85 34.80 -9.76 35.85
CA VAL A 85 33.46 -10.38 35.83
C VAL A 85 33.38 -11.45 34.72
N GLY A 86 33.91 -11.18 33.53
CA GLY A 86 33.93 -12.17 32.44
C GLY A 86 34.69 -13.46 32.78
N PHE A 87 35.81 -13.36 33.50
CA PHE A 87 36.61 -14.52 33.90
C PHE A 87 35.94 -15.40 34.98
N LEU A 88 35.02 -14.82 35.76
CA LEU A 88 34.26 -15.50 36.82
C LEU A 88 33.10 -16.34 36.27
N PHE A 89 32.58 -16.03 35.07
CA PHE A 89 31.50 -16.80 34.44
C PHE A 89 32.00 -17.88 33.47
N LEU A 90 33.19 -17.70 32.89
CA LEU A 90 33.74 -18.56 31.84
C LEU A 90 34.74 -19.61 32.35
N SER A 91 35.20 -19.52 33.61
CA SER A 91 36.11 -20.51 34.19
C SER A 91 35.35 -21.63 34.94
N PRO A 92 35.80 -22.90 34.87
CA PRO A 92 35.17 -24.02 35.56
C PRO A 92 35.08 -23.86 37.10
N GLN A 93 36.01 -23.09 37.68
CA GLN A 93 36.04 -22.78 39.10
C GLN A 93 35.02 -21.70 39.50
N GLY A 94 34.72 -20.75 38.62
CA GLY A 94 33.70 -19.73 38.85
C GLY A 94 32.28 -20.27 38.84
N GLN A 95 31.99 -21.24 37.95
CA GLN A 95 30.70 -21.93 37.92
C GLN A 95 30.44 -22.78 39.18
N GLN A 96 31.48 -23.27 39.85
CA GLN A 96 31.37 -23.99 41.13
C GLN A 96 31.08 -23.07 42.32
N MET A 97 31.39 -21.77 42.24
CA MET A 97 31.06 -20.80 43.30
C MET A 97 29.61 -20.31 43.26
N LEU A 98 28.92 -20.41 42.11
CA LEU A 98 27.50 -20.07 41.97
C LEU A 98 26.54 -21.17 42.47
N GLN A 99 27.02 -22.39 42.71
CA GLN A 99 26.23 -23.45 43.32
C GLN A 99 26.37 -23.39 44.84
N GLY A 100 25.36 -22.80 45.49
CA GLY A 100 25.27 -22.75 46.95
C GLY A 100 25.21 -24.16 47.60
N PRO A 101 25.55 -24.29 48.89
CA PRO A 101 25.60 -25.59 49.57
C PRO A 101 24.20 -26.19 49.72
N PRO A 102 24.05 -27.53 49.74
CA PRO A 102 22.75 -28.16 49.90
C PRO A 102 22.20 -27.95 51.31
N GLY A 103 20.97 -27.43 51.39
CA GLY A 103 20.20 -27.30 52.63
C GLY A 103 19.66 -28.65 53.15
N PRO A 104 19.25 -28.72 54.42
CA PRO A 104 19.03 -29.98 55.13
C PRO A 104 17.74 -30.70 54.71
N LEU A 105 17.80 -32.02 54.72
CA LEU A 105 16.67 -32.93 54.52
C LEU A 105 15.67 -32.80 55.66
N VAL A 106 14.42 -32.47 55.33
CA VAL A 106 13.25 -32.65 56.20
C VAL A 106 12.36 -33.72 55.56
N GLN A 107 12.18 -34.81 56.29
CA GLN A 107 11.30 -35.92 55.96
C GLN A 107 9.89 -35.74 56.55
N VAL A 108 8.95 -36.54 56.00
CA VAL A 108 7.70 -37.08 56.57
C VAL A 108 6.41 -36.32 56.16
N PRO A 109 5.26 -37.00 55.84
CA PRO A 109 5.02 -38.40 55.44
C PRO A 109 4.23 -38.56 54.11
N VAL A 110 4.35 -39.74 53.51
CA VAL A 110 3.36 -40.30 52.58
C VAL A 110 2.91 -41.63 53.18
N GLU A 111 1.61 -41.77 53.43
CA GLU A 111 0.90 -43.00 53.81
C GLU A 111 -0.59 -42.73 53.49
N GLU A 112 -1.40 -43.56 52.85
CA GLU A 112 -1.33 -44.88 52.19
C GLU A 112 -2.60 -44.95 51.32
N ALA A 113 -2.66 -45.63 50.18
CA ALA A 113 -3.12 -47.02 50.04
C ALA A 113 -3.44 -47.21 48.54
N GLN A 114 -3.35 -48.36 47.88
CA GLN A 114 -2.98 -49.73 48.22
C GLN A 114 -2.72 -50.43 46.87
N VAL A 115 -1.71 -51.30 46.82
CA VAL A 115 -1.46 -52.21 45.69
C VAL A 115 -1.91 -53.61 46.09
N VAL A 116 -2.61 -54.28 45.18
CA VAL A 116 -2.73 -55.74 45.07
C VAL A 116 -2.46 -56.03 43.60
N GLY A 117 -1.54 -56.84 43.13
CA GLY A 117 -0.58 -57.79 43.69
C GLY A 117 -0.13 -58.60 42.46
N ALA A 118 1.17 -58.85 42.28
CA ALA A 118 1.70 -59.68 41.20
C ALA A 118 2.36 -60.93 41.79
N ASP A 119 2.25 -62.06 41.09
CA ASP A 119 3.10 -63.24 41.28
C ASP A 119 3.28 -63.88 39.88
N GLN A 120 4.44 -63.67 39.23
CA GLN A 120 5.63 -64.55 39.14
C GLN A 120 5.56 -65.67 38.08
N GLY A 121 6.60 -65.75 37.24
CA GLY A 121 6.79 -66.85 36.29
C GLY A 121 7.93 -66.68 35.29
N ASP A 122 9.14 -66.80 35.81
CA ASP A 122 10.49 -67.05 35.25
C ASP A 122 10.69 -67.78 33.89
N ASN A 123 11.89 -67.53 33.32
CA ASN A 123 12.74 -68.28 32.35
C ASN A 123 12.54 -68.25 30.81
N GLY A 124 13.43 -67.49 30.14
CA GLY A 124 14.51 -68.07 29.28
C GLY A 124 14.34 -68.15 27.75
N SER A 125 14.89 -67.14 27.03
CA SER A 125 15.68 -67.14 25.75
C SER A 125 15.23 -67.93 24.49
N PRO A 126 15.70 -67.62 23.24
CA PRO A 126 16.47 -66.46 22.74
C PRO A 126 16.02 -65.87 21.36
N ALA A 127 16.66 -64.75 20.98
CA ALA A 127 17.07 -64.33 19.62
C ALA A 127 16.21 -63.37 18.76
N LEU A 128 16.97 -62.59 17.96
CA LEU A 128 16.66 -61.75 16.77
C LEU A 128 16.32 -60.27 17.07
N ARG A 129 17.29 -59.35 16.94
CA ARG A 129 17.71 -58.61 15.73
C ARG A 129 16.59 -57.73 15.14
N SER A 130 16.74 -56.42 15.34
CA SER A 130 15.94 -55.34 14.80
C SER A 130 16.18 -55.13 13.30
N GLN A 131 15.10 -54.96 12.54
CA GLN A 131 15.11 -54.39 11.19
C GLN A 131 14.22 -53.15 11.17
N ALA A 132 14.74 -52.08 10.57
CA ALA A 132 14.03 -50.86 10.22
C ALA A 132 13.18 -51.07 8.95
N PRO A 133 12.09 -50.30 8.74
CA PRO A 133 11.25 -50.44 7.56
C PRO A 133 11.81 -49.70 6.33
N THR A 134 11.66 -50.34 5.18
CA THR A 134 12.06 -49.90 3.83
C THR A 134 10.94 -49.09 3.17
N ILE A 135 11.32 -48.00 2.50
CA ILE A 135 10.50 -47.19 1.58
C ILE A 135 10.41 -47.92 0.22
N GLU A 136 9.20 -48.10 -0.28
CA GLU A 136 8.91 -48.72 -1.57
C GLU A 136 8.95 -47.67 -2.69
N ARG A 137 9.89 -47.84 -3.64
CA ARG A 137 9.96 -47.09 -4.90
C ARG A 137 9.10 -47.79 -5.94
N VAL A 138 8.11 -47.09 -6.49
CA VAL A 138 7.41 -47.50 -7.72
C VAL A 138 8.11 -46.85 -8.91
N LEU A 139 8.63 -47.68 -9.82
CA LEU A 139 9.15 -47.27 -11.12
C LEU A 139 7.98 -46.92 -12.05
N ILE A 140 8.06 -45.77 -12.71
CA ILE A 140 7.24 -45.42 -13.88
C ILE A 140 8.15 -45.56 -15.11
N GLU A 141 7.73 -46.37 -16.08
CA GLU A 141 8.40 -46.53 -17.38
C GLU A 141 8.05 -45.34 -18.32
N PRO A 142 8.99 -44.89 -19.19
CA PRO A 142 8.71 -43.83 -20.14
C PRO A 142 8.01 -44.35 -21.40
N ALA A 143 6.99 -43.63 -21.89
CA ALA A 143 6.39 -43.84 -23.21
C ALA A 143 7.25 -43.16 -24.30
N PRO A 144 7.27 -43.69 -25.56
CA PRO A 144 8.13 -43.18 -26.63
C PRO A 144 7.49 -42.03 -27.41
N GLU A 145 8.36 -41.15 -27.94
CA GLU A 145 8.05 -40.10 -28.92
C GLU A 145 7.67 -40.69 -30.29
N ALA A 146 6.76 -40.02 -31.01
CA ALA A 146 6.55 -40.19 -32.44
C ALA A 146 6.04 -38.90 -33.12
N ASP A 147 6.51 -38.73 -34.36
CA ASP A 147 6.48 -37.57 -35.25
C ASP A 147 5.10 -37.11 -35.79
N VAL A 148 5.13 -35.83 -36.16
CA VAL A 148 4.32 -34.99 -37.10
C VAL A 148 3.54 -35.72 -38.22
N VAL A 149 2.23 -35.41 -38.40
CA VAL A 149 1.53 -35.17 -39.69
C VAL A 149 0.24 -34.32 -39.48
N ALA A 150 -0.03 -33.42 -40.44
CA ALA A 150 -1.15 -32.48 -40.55
C ALA A 150 -2.52 -33.07 -40.99
N ASP A 151 -3.55 -32.21 -40.88
CA ASP A 151 -4.91 -32.20 -41.45
C ASP A 151 -5.96 -33.23 -40.97
N ALA A 152 -6.99 -32.75 -40.26
CA ALA A 152 -8.40 -32.69 -40.73
C ALA A 152 -9.44 -32.65 -39.58
N GLU A 153 -10.39 -31.73 -39.72
CA GLU A 153 -11.80 -31.70 -39.26
C GLU A 153 -12.18 -31.98 -37.79
N ALA A 154 -12.80 -30.96 -37.19
CA ALA A 154 -13.43 -30.95 -35.89
C ALA A 154 -14.66 -31.87 -35.76
N PRO A 155 -14.89 -32.50 -34.60
CA PRO A 155 -16.21 -32.90 -34.14
C PRO A 155 -16.69 -32.05 -32.95
N SER A 156 -17.91 -31.54 -33.10
CA SER A 156 -18.74 -30.95 -32.03
C SER A 156 -18.94 -31.93 -30.87
N LEU A 157 -18.68 -31.50 -29.63
CA LEU A 157 -19.08 -32.19 -28.40
C LEU A 157 -19.94 -31.26 -27.52
N ALA A 158 -21.08 -31.80 -27.11
CA ALA A 158 -22.08 -31.20 -26.22
C ALA A 158 -21.55 -30.98 -24.79
N PRO A 159 -22.14 -30.06 -24.01
CA PRO A 159 -21.65 -29.72 -22.67
C PRO A 159 -21.85 -30.85 -21.65
N MET A 160 -20.79 -31.12 -20.88
CA MET A 160 -20.84 -31.96 -19.67
C MET A 160 -21.56 -31.23 -18.54
N VAL A 161 -22.61 -31.87 -18.01
CA VAL A 161 -23.32 -31.48 -16.79
C VAL A 161 -22.59 -32.05 -15.58
N LEU A 162 -22.14 -31.20 -14.65
CA LEU A 162 -21.64 -31.60 -13.33
C LEU A 162 -22.82 -31.82 -12.35
N PRO A 163 -22.79 -32.83 -11.47
CA PRO A 163 -23.86 -33.10 -10.51
C PRO A 163 -23.83 -32.13 -9.31
N ALA A 164 -25.01 -31.67 -8.88
CA ALA A 164 -25.20 -30.84 -7.69
C ALA A 164 -24.91 -31.62 -6.38
N PRO A 165 -24.38 -30.96 -5.32
CA PRO A 165 -24.19 -31.60 -4.02
C PRO A 165 -25.52 -31.76 -3.26
N ALA A 166 -25.70 -32.94 -2.66
CA ALA A 166 -26.86 -33.31 -1.83
C ALA A 166 -26.77 -32.70 -0.40
N PRO A 167 -27.91 -32.50 0.29
CA PRO A 167 -27.99 -31.73 1.53
C PRO A 167 -27.64 -32.56 2.77
N MET A 168 -26.95 -31.95 3.74
CA MET A 168 -26.78 -32.54 5.07
C MET A 168 -27.89 -32.10 6.04
N VAL A 169 -28.40 -33.14 6.71
CA VAL A 169 -29.55 -33.26 7.60
C VAL A 169 -29.50 -32.35 8.83
N ARG A 170 -30.65 -31.71 9.11
CA ARG A 170 -31.00 -31.06 10.38
C ARG A 170 -32.13 -31.86 11.04
N GLU A 171 -31.83 -32.53 12.15
CA GLU A 171 -32.77 -33.04 13.16
C GLU A 171 -31.99 -32.89 14.49
N ALA A 172 -32.49 -32.27 15.56
CA ALA A 172 -33.82 -32.37 16.11
C ALA A 172 -34.19 -31.09 16.90
N LEU A 173 -35.46 -30.69 16.82
CA LEU A 173 -36.36 -30.44 17.94
C LEU A 173 -37.65 -29.84 17.38
N GLY A 174 -38.64 -30.72 17.18
CA GLY A 174 -39.99 -30.32 16.83
C GLY A 174 -40.81 -29.90 18.06
N GLY A 175 -41.79 -29.06 17.78
CA GLY A 175 -43.05 -29.00 18.52
C GLY A 175 -43.20 -27.80 19.46
N LEU A 176 -43.84 -26.73 18.97
CA LEU A 176 -45.26 -26.46 19.24
C LEU A 176 -45.71 -25.25 18.43
N ALA A 177 -46.88 -25.41 17.82
CA ALA A 177 -47.57 -24.44 16.97
C ALA A 177 -48.35 -23.41 17.78
N ASP A 178 -48.63 -22.29 17.11
CA ASP A 178 -49.71 -21.32 17.29
C ASP A 178 -49.87 -20.66 18.67
N LEU A 179 -49.72 -19.33 18.71
CA LEU A 179 -50.78 -18.43 19.14
C LEU A 179 -50.46 -16.97 18.76
N ASP A 180 -51.53 -16.34 18.30
CA ASP A 180 -51.68 -14.99 17.79
C ASP A 180 -51.76 -13.94 18.93
N HIS A 181 -51.53 -12.67 18.59
CA HIS A 181 -51.85 -11.41 19.33
C HIS A 181 -50.92 -10.84 20.45
N ALA A 182 -50.46 -9.61 20.15
CA ALA A 182 -50.48 -8.38 20.95
C ALA A 182 -49.77 -8.26 22.32
N GLY A 183 -48.89 -7.25 22.42
CA GLY A 183 -48.82 -6.30 23.54
C GLY A 183 -47.79 -6.56 24.65
N ASP A 184 -46.94 -5.55 24.87
CA ASP A 184 -46.25 -5.15 26.12
C ASP A 184 -45.64 -6.21 27.07
N GLY A 185 -44.38 -5.96 27.47
CA GLY A 185 -43.95 -6.24 28.85
C GLY A 185 -42.60 -6.91 29.03
N VAL A 186 -41.69 -6.14 29.61
CA VAL A 186 -40.40 -6.50 30.22
C VAL A 186 -40.47 -7.74 31.12
N ALA A 187 -39.53 -8.70 30.97
CA ALA A 187 -39.01 -9.49 32.09
C ALA A 187 -37.68 -10.20 31.75
N GLN A 188 -36.61 -9.82 32.46
CA GLN A 188 -35.34 -10.51 32.52
C GLN A 188 -35.47 -11.88 33.21
N ILE A 189 -34.85 -12.93 32.68
CA ILE A 189 -34.45 -14.11 33.48
C ILE A 189 -33.02 -14.51 33.13
N ARG A 190 -32.10 -14.19 34.06
CA ARG A 190 -30.73 -14.71 34.14
C ARG A 190 -30.76 -16.15 34.69
N ARG A 191 -29.93 -17.05 34.14
CA ARG A 191 -29.46 -18.26 34.82
C ARG A 191 -27.92 -18.23 34.89
N PRO A 192 -27.30 -18.51 36.06
CA PRO A 192 -25.86 -18.40 36.25
C PRO A 192 -25.14 -19.70 35.87
N ILE A 193 -23.98 -19.58 35.22
CA ILE A 193 -22.97 -20.64 35.19
C ILE A 193 -21.98 -20.34 36.34
N GLN A 194 -21.89 -21.28 37.28
CA GLN A 194 -20.91 -21.30 38.36
C GLN A 194 -19.60 -21.90 37.86
N GLY A 195 -18.47 -21.29 38.21
CA GLY A 195 -17.20 -22.02 38.38
C GLY A 195 -15.95 -21.37 37.78
N LEU A 196 -15.48 -20.25 38.34
CA LEU A 196 -14.04 -19.96 38.37
C LEU A 196 -13.72 -19.17 39.64
N THR A 197 -13.24 -19.87 40.67
CA THR A 197 -12.77 -19.26 41.91
C THR A 197 -11.30 -18.91 41.74
N LEU A 198 -10.98 -17.63 41.55
CA LEU A 198 -9.62 -17.11 41.68
C LEU A 198 -9.44 -16.59 43.11
N TYR A 199 -8.40 -17.07 43.78
CA TYR A 199 -7.97 -16.59 45.08
C TYR A 199 -7.61 -15.10 44.99
N SER A 200 -8.32 -14.28 45.75
CA SER A 200 -8.00 -12.86 45.98
C SER A 200 -7.17 -12.77 47.26
N ASP A 201 -5.87 -12.48 47.14
CA ASP A 201 -5.09 -11.92 48.25
C ASP A 201 -5.00 -10.39 48.08
N GLY A 202 -5.15 -9.68 49.20
CA GLY A 202 -5.58 -8.28 49.25
C GLY A 202 -4.55 -7.27 48.76
N GLY A 203 -4.97 -6.40 47.84
CA GLY A 203 -4.32 -5.14 47.46
C GLY A 203 -5.37 -4.07 47.11
N PRO A 204 -5.07 -2.77 47.26
CA PRO A 204 -6.07 -1.71 47.27
C PRO A 204 -6.77 -1.57 45.91
N GLN A 205 -8.10 -1.42 45.97
CA GLN A 205 -8.98 -1.30 44.81
C GLN A 205 -8.67 -0.03 44.01
N ASN A 206 -8.11 -0.20 42.81
CA ASN A 206 -8.26 0.76 41.74
C ASN A 206 -9.57 0.45 41.02
N HIS A 207 -10.48 1.43 40.99
CA HIS A 207 -11.66 1.40 40.15
C HIS A 207 -11.24 1.31 38.68
N ILE A 208 -11.34 0.12 38.09
CA ILE A 208 -11.37 0.00 36.63
C ILE A 208 -12.79 0.36 36.22
N GLY A 209 -12.97 1.60 35.76
CA GLY A 209 -14.16 1.96 35.01
C GLY A 209 -14.22 1.09 33.76
N THR A 210 -15.39 0.51 33.50
CA THR A 210 -15.77 0.03 32.17
C THR A 210 -15.87 1.24 31.25
N GLY A 211 -14.73 1.78 30.84
CA GLY A 211 -14.64 2.67 29.69
C GLY A 211 -14.68 1.78 28.45
N ASP A 212 -15.45 2.20 27.45
CA ASP A 212 -15.42 1.65 26.11
C ASP A 212 -13.98 1.32 25.71
N LEU A 213 -13.73 0.05 25.39
CA LEU A 213 -12.58 -0.34 24.60
C LEU A 213 -12.87 0.05 23.14
N ALA A 214 -13.11 1.33 22.88
CA ALA A 214 -12.89 1.86 21.56
C ALA A 214 -11.39 1.75 21.33
N LEU A 215 -10.99 0.81 20.47
CA LEU A 215 -9.63 0.79 19.93
C LEU A 215 -9.40 2.20 19.36
N ALA A 216 -8.51 2.97 20.00
CA ALA A 216 -8.13 4.26 19.47
C ALA A 216 -7.64 4.06 18.03
N PRO A 217 -8.00 4.93 17.08
CA PRO A 217 -7.43 4.87 15.74
C PRO A 217 -5.90 4.90 15.88
N LEU A 218 -5.23 3.99 15.18
CA LEU A 218 -3.78 4.00 15.12
C LEU A 218 -3.35 5.32 14.45
N PRO A 219 -2.26 5.96 14.90
CA PRO A 219 -1.76 7.16 14.25
C PRO A 219 -1.16 6.76 12.91
N GLU A 220 -1.95 6.88 11.86
CA GLU A 220 -1.49 6.86 10.47
C GLU A 220 -1.58 8.32 9.98
N ASP A 221 -0.56 8.80 9.28
CA ASP A 221 -0.58 10.14 8.68
C ASP A 221 -1.18 10.04 7.26
N PHE A 222 -2.08 10.95 6.93
CA PHE A 222 -2.75 11.01 5.63
C PHE A 222 -2.55 12.39 4.99
N ALA A 223 -2.17 12.42 3.70
CA ALA A 223 -2.30 13.61 2.89
C ALA A 223 -3.78 13.99 2.80
N ASN A 224 -4.13 15.10 3.45
CA ASN A 224 -5.51 15.58 3.51
C ASN A 224 -5.75 16.63 2.42
N ALA A 225 -6.83 16.45 1.66
CA ALA A 225 -7.38 17.47 0.77
C ALA A 225 -8.87 17.64 1.06
N ASP A 226 -9.35 18.88 1.00
CA ASP A 226 -10.78 19.18 1.13
C ASP A 226 -11.56 18.53 -0.03
N ASP A 227 -12.78 18.05 0.24
CA ASP A 227 -13.69 17.50 -0.77
C ASP A 227 -13.77 18.39 -2.02
N ASN A 228 -13.80 17.76 -3.19
CA ASN A 228 -13.89 18.47 -4.45
C ASN A 228 -15.17 19.33 -4.49
N PRO A 229 -15.05 20.67 -4.64
CA PRO A 229 -16.21 21.55 -4.58
C PRO A 229 -17.07 21.39 -5.83
N LEU A 230 -18.36 21.66 -5.67
CA LEU A 230 -19.27 21.85 -6.80
C LEU A 230 -18.82 23.04 -7.66
N ARG A 231 -18.67 22.83 -8.96
CA ARG A 231 -18.25 23.82 -9.94
C ARG A 231 -19.43 24.23 -10.83
N VAL A 232 -19.52 25.53 -11.14
CA VAL A 232 -20.48 26.06 -12.11
C VAL A 232 -19.80 26.08 -13.48
N VAL A 233 -20.36 25.36 -14.46
CA VAL A 233 -19.73 25.18 -15.79
C VAL A 233 -19.54 26.50 -16.51
N ALA A 234 -20.49 27.44 -16.36
CA ALA A 234 -20.39 28.76 -16.99
C ALA A 234 -19.17 29.58 -16.52
N ASP A 235 -18.67 29.33 -15.31
CA ASP A 235 -17.53 30.04 -14.72
C ASP A 235 -16.22 29.26 -14.91
N ASP A 236 -16.27 27.93 -14.71
CA ASP A 236 -15.13 27.03 -14.72
C ASP A 236 -15.54 25.70 -15.37
N PRO A 237 -15.50 25.56 -16.70
CA PRO A 237 -16.02 24.38 -17.40
C PRO A 237 -15.06 23.19 -17.44
N VAL A 238 -13.83 23.35 -16.94
CA VAL A 238 -12.72 22.40 -17.16
C VAL A 238 -12.28 21.76 -15.87
N SER A 239 -12.15 20.44 -15.88
CA SER A 239 -11.57 19.63 -14.82
C SER A 239 -10.34 18.89 -15.35
N THR A 240 -9.21 18.96 -14.64
CA THR A 240 -7.98 18.25 -15.00
C THR A 240 -7.50 17.43 -13.81
N PHE A 241 -7.15 16.17 -14.04
CA PHE A 241 -6.64 15.27 -13.00
C PHE A 241 -5.62 14.27 -13.57
N SER A 242 -4.77 13.73 -12.70
CA SER A 242 -3.81 12.68 -13.02
C SER A 242 -4.45 11.30 -12.94
N ILE A 243 -3.99 10.35 -13.76
CA ILE A 243 -4.48 8.97 -13.73
C ILE A 243 -3.81 8.11 -12.66
N ASP A 244 -2.75 8.61 -12.02
CA ASP A 244 -2.06 7.94 -10.94
C ASP A 244 -2.96 7.79 -9.71
N VAL A 245 -3.45 6.57 -9.52
CA VAL A 245 -4.35 6.21 -8.42
C VAL A 245 -3.75 5.01 -7.69
N ASP A 246 -3.39 5.23 -6.43
CA ASP A 246 -2.98 4.17 -5.51
C ASP A 246 -4.21 3.40 -5.00
N THR A 247 -3.98 2.29 -4.31
CA THR A 247 -5.07 1.47 -3.73
C THR A 247 -4.90 1.21 -2.23
N ALA A 248 -3.98 1.93 -1.59
CA ALA A 248 -3.61 1.74 -0.20
C ALA A 248 -4.75 2.10 0.76
N SER A 249 -5.51 3.16 0.47
CA SER A 249 -6.66 3.62 1.26
C SER A 249 -7.73 2.52 1.39
N TYR A 250 -8.02 1.78 0.32
CA TYR A 250 -9.00 0.69 0.38
C TYR A 250 -8.54 -0.47 1.29
N ALA A 251 -7.27 -0.87 1.19
CA ALA A 251 -6.72 -1.91 2.06
C ALA A 251 -6.73 -1.47 3.55
N LEU A 252 -6.47 -0.19 3.81
CA LEU A 252 -6.59 0.39 5.14
C LEU A 252 -8.06 0.45 5.62
N LEU A 253 -8.98 0.89 4.79
CA LEU A 253 -10.41 0.87 5.09
C LEU A 253 -10.87 -0.56 5.45
N ARG A 254 -10.54 -1.53 4.60
CA ARG A 254 -10.88 -2.95 4.76
C ARG A 254 -10.38 -3.49 6.09
N SER A 255 -9.11 -3.29 6.40
CA SER A 255 -8.55 -3.79 7.66
C SER A 255 -9.09 -3.05 8.88
N THR A 256 -9.52 -1.79 8.76
CA THR A 256 -10.15 -1.05 9.88
C THR A 256 -11.54 -1.57 10.17
N LEU A 257 -12.35 -1.76 9.13
CA LEU A 257 -13.66 -2.39 9.24
C LEU A 257 -13.55 -3.81 9.82
N ASN A 258 -12.63 -4.63 9.31
CA ASN A 258 -12.42 -6.01 9.81
C ASN A 258 -11.99 -6.09 11.28
N ARG A 259 -11.48 -5.00 11.88
CA ARG A 259 -11.19 -4.90 13.31
C ARG A 259 -12.38 -4.39 14.14
N GLY A 260 -13.52 -4.17 13.52
CA GLY A 260 -14.74 -3.69 14.18
C GLY A 260 -14.72 -2.20 14.48
N ALA A 261 -14.05 -1.39 13.66
CA ALA A 261 -14.04 0.07 13.77
C ALA A 261 -14.39 0.72 12.43
N LEU A 262 -15.06 1.87 12.46
CA LEU A 262 -15.23 2.70 11.27
C LEU A 262 -13.91 3.43 10.95
N PRO A 263 -13.56 3.58 9.66
CA PRO A 263 -12.43 4.41 9.27
C PRO A 263 -12.68 5.87 9.64
N ALA A 264 -11.61 6.63 9.87
CA ALA A 264 -11.71 8.09 9.91
C ALA A 264 -12.11 8.58 8.50
N PRO A 265 -12.99 9.60 8.38
CA PRO A 265 -13.37 10.17 7.08
C PRO A 265 -12.17 10.51 6.19
N ASP A 266 -11.14 11.12 6.79
CA ASP A 266 -9.92 11.54 6.10
C ASP A 266 -9.08 10.38 5.55
N ALA A 267 -9.28 9.16 6.06
CA ALA A 267 -8.59 7.97 5.57
C ALA A 267 -9.27 7.35 4.33
N VAL A 268 -10.42 7.88 3.92
CA VAL A 268 -11.26 7.35 2.84
C VAL A 268 -11.03 8.16 1.57
N ARG A 269 -10.27 7.59 0.63
CA ARG A 269 -10.06 8.16 -0.70
C ARG A 269 -10.94 7.44 -1.71
N ILE A 270 -11.96 8.13 -2.21
CA ILE A 270 -13.03 7.51 -2.99
C ILE A 270 -12.50 6.97 -4.32
N GLU A 271 -11.58 7.69 -4.96
CA GLU A 271 -10.89 7.28 -6.17
C GLU A 271 -10.11 5.98 -5.98
N GLU A 272 -9.38 5.82 -4.87
CA GLU A 272 -8.63 4.60 -4.58
C GLU A 272 -9.58 3.43 -4.31
N MET A 273 -10.73 3.68 -3.68
CA MET A 273 -11.76 2.66 -3.48
C MET A 273 -12.36 2.20 -4.80
N VAL A 274 -12.72 3.12 -5.69
CA VAL A 274 -13.29 2.81 -7.00
C VAL A 274 -12.27 2.04 -7.85
N ASN A 275 -11.01 2.45 -7.85
CA ASN A 275 -9.93 1.87 -8.66
C ASN A 275 -9.29 0.60 -8.06
N TYR A 276 -9.70 0.18 -6.86
CA TYR A 276 -9.24 -1.08 -6.27
C TYR A 276 -9.71 -2.32 -7.06
N PHE A 277 -10.86 -2.23 -7.72
CA PHE A 277 -11.50 -3.38 -8.36
C PHE A 277 -11.10 -3.54 -9.82
N PRO A 278 -10.93 -4.78 -10.31
CA PRO A 278 -10.80 -5.02 -11.74
C PRO A 278 -12.13 -4.70 -12.42
N TYR A 279 -12.09 -3.96 -13.52
CA TYR A 279 -13.24 -3.70 -14.39
C TYR A 279 -13.04 -4.37 -15.75
N ASP A 280 -14.13 -4.87 -16.34
CA ASP A 280 -14.12 -5.50 -17.67
C ASP A 280 -14.35 -4.46 -18.78
N TYR A 281 -13.49 -3.43 -18.80
CA TYR A 281 -13.54 -2.43 -19.86
C TYR A 281 -12.94 -2.99 -21.15
N PRO A 282 -13.50 -2.64 -22.33
CA PRO A 282 -12.93 -3.09 -23.59
C PRO A 282 -11.49 -2.59 -23.75
N ALA A 283 -10.55 -3.52 -23.96
CA ALA A 283 -9.17 -3.18 -24.31
C ALA A 283 -9.09 -2.41 -25.64
N PRO A 284 -8.02 -1.62 -25.85
CA PRO A 284 -7.70 -1.09 -27.17
C PRO A 284 -7.45 -2.22 -28.17
N THR A 285 -7.75 -1.95 -29.42
CA THR A 285 -7.57 -2.85 -30.56
C THR A 285 -6.44 -2.33 -31.46
N ALA A 286 -5.94 -3.16 -32.37
CA ALA A 286 -4.89 -2.74 -33.31
C ALA A 286 -5.27 -1.57 -34.24
N ASP A 287 -6.56 -1.25 -34.33
CA ASP A 287 -7.07 -0.12 -35.10
C ASP A 287 -7.16 1.18 -34.27
N ASP A 288 -7.00 1.09 -32.94
CA ASP A 288 -7.00 2.25 -32.05
C ASP A 288 -5.65 2.99 -32.13
N ILE A 289 -5.70 4.33 -32.07
CA ILE A 289 -4.53 5.20 -32.25
C ILE A 289 -3.71 5.30 -30.95
N SER A 290 -4.34 5.07 -29.80
CA SER A 290 -3.74 5.19 -28.47
C SER A 290 -3.56 3.82 -27.81
N PRO A 291 -2.57 3.65 -26.92
CA PRO A 291 -2.36 2.43 -26.14
C PRO A 291 -3.42 2.25 -25.03
N PHE A 292 -4.46 3.08 -25.02
CA PHE A 292 -5.56 3.04 -24.07
C PHE A 292 -6.88 3.38 -24.76
N ARG A 293 -7.96 2.88 -24.18
CA ARG A 293 -9.33 3.07 -24.69
C ARG A 293 -10.24 3.63 -23.60
N PRO A 294 -10.77 4.86 -23.75
CA PRO A 294 -11.79 5.38 -22.86
C PRO A 294 -13.16 4.75 -23.16
N ASN A 295 -13.92 4.52 -22.10
CA ASN A 295 -15.28 4.04 -22.06
C ASN A 295 -16.09 5.02 -21.21
N VAL A 296 -16.95 5.79 -21.87
CA VAL A 296 -17.73 6.86 -21.24
C VAL A 296 -19.18 6.46 -21.22
N GLN A 297 -19.79 6.53 -20.03
CA GLN A 297 -21.19 6.20 -19.84
C GLN A 297 -21.86 7.30 -19.02
N VAL A 298 -23.04 7.72 -19.46
CA VAL A 298 -23.87 8.70 -18.76
C VAL A 298 -25.13 8.00 -18.28
N PHE A 299 -25.43 8.09 -16.99
CA PHE A 299 -26.60 7.47 -16.39
C PHE A 299 -27.14 8.29 -15.22
N GLU A 300 -28.35 7.97 -14.76
CA GLU A 300 -28.98 8.64 -13.61
C GLU A 300 -28.19 8.39 -12.32
N THR A 301 -28.01 9.44 -11.50
CA THR A 301 -27.29 9.31 -10.22
C THR A 301 -28.11 8.52 -9.20
N PRO A 302 -27.57 7.45 -8.59
CA PRO A 302 -28.34 6.59 -7.68
C PRO A 302 -28.92 7.30 -6.46
N TRP A 303 -28.23 8.33 -5.94
CA TRP A 303 -28.64 9.09 -4.77
C TRP A 303 -29.39 10.40 -5.11
N ASN A 304 -29.47 10.77 -6.39
CA ASN A 304 -30.13 12.01 -6.80
C ASN A 304 -30.68 11.93 -8.24
N PRO A 305 -31.99 11.67 -8.42
CA PRO A 305 -32.58 11.46 -9.75
C PRO A 305 -32.59 12.71 -10.65
N ASP A 306 -32.32 13.89 -10.07
CA ASP A 306 -32.26 15.17 -10.79
C ASP A 306 -30.83 15.49 -11.30
N THR A 307 -29.87 14.57 -11.08
CA THR A 307 -28.48 14.66 -11.57
C THR A 307 -28.11 13.41 -12.35
N GLN A 308 -26.98 13.46 -13.05
CA GLN A 308 -26.44 12.35 -13.84
C GLN A 308 -25.00 12.05 -13.41
N LEU A 309 -24.60 10.78 -13.49
CA LEU A 309 -23.21 10.39 -13.40
C LEU A 309 -22.60 10.26 -14.79
N VAL A 310 -21.43 10.87 -14.98
CA VAL A 310 -20.54 10.60 -16.11
C VAL A 310 -19.42 9.70 -15.58
N HIS A 311 -19.50 8.42 -15.95
CA HIS A 311 -18.49 7.42 -15.62
C HIS A 311 -17.51 7.28 -16.77
N ILE A 312 -16.23 7.48 -16.48
CA ILE A 312 -15.12 7.41 -17.43
C ILE A 312 -14.21 6.27 -16.98
N GLY A 313 -14.25 5.14 -17.67
CA GLY A 313 -13.29 4.04 -17.50
C GLY A 313 -12.26 4.08 -18.61
N ILE A 314 -10.97 4.03 -18.31
CA ILE A 314 -9.87 4.02 -19.27
C ILE A 314 -9.16 2.68 -19.14
N GLN A 315 -9.10 1.90 -20.21
CA GLN A 315 -8.42 0.61 -20.25
C GLN A 315 -7.11 0.72 -21.02
N GLY A 316 -5.99 0.42 -20.37
CA GLY A 316 -4.69 0.26 -21.03
C GLY A 316 -4.58 -1.05 -21.81
N ASP A 317 -3.73 -1.05 -22.83
CA ASP A 317 -3.40 -2.23 -23.63
C ASP A 317 -2.84 -3.36 -22.75
N LEU A 318 -3.25 -4.59 -23.04
CA LEU A 318 -2.82 -5.79 -22.33
C LEU A 318 -2.00 -6.65 -23.32
N PRO A 319 -0.69 -6.39 -23.48
CA PRO A 319 0.15 -7.23 -24.32
C PRO A 319 0.13 -8.68 -23.79
N VAL A 320 0.16 -9.63 -24.72
CA VAL A 320 0.18 -11.05 -24.39
C VAL A 320 1.43 -11.34 -23.56
N VAL A 321 1.23 -11.89 -22.35
CA VAL A 321 2.28 -12.17 -21.33
C VAL A 321 3.47 -12.97 -21.90
N GLU A 322 3.28 -13.68 -23.00
CA GLU A 322 4.31 -14.51 -23.66
C GLU A 322 5.39 -13.71 -24.42
N ASP A 323 5.15 -12.44 -24.76
CA ASP A 323 6.11 -11.58 -25.49
C ASP A 323 6.76 -10.51 -24.59
N ARG A 324 6.66 -10.65 -23.26
CA ARG A 324 7.20 -9.65 -22.33
C ARG A 324 8.74 -9.73 -22.21
N PRO A 325 9.43 -8.60 -22.04
CA PRO A 325 10.85 -8.58 -21.68
C PRO A 325 11.17 -9.35 -20.39
N PRO A 326 12.40 -9.89 -20.24
CA PRO A 326 12.89 -10.39 -18.96
C PRO A 326 12.90 -9.30 -17.88
N LEU A 327 12.65 -9.71 -16.64
CA LEU A 327 12.61 -8.82 -15.48
C LEU A 327 13.84 -8.98 -14.61
N ASN A 328 14.41 -7.87 -14.17
CA ASN A 328 15.46 -7.79 -13.16
C ASN A 328 14.87 -7.17 -11.88
N LEU A 329 14.57 -8.02 -10.90
CA LEU A 329 13.87 -7.60 -9.68
C LEU A 329 14.82 -7.61 -8.48
N VAL A 330 15.01 -6.44 -7.86
CA VAL A 330 15.72 -6.32 -6.58
C VAL A 330 14.71 -6.14 -5.46
N PHE A 331 14.60 -7.15 -4.59
CA PHE A 331 13.77 -7.06 -3.39
C PHE A 331 14.54 -6.36 -2.29
N LEU A 332 14.15 -5.11 -2.00
CA LEU A 332 14.69 -4.33 -0.91
C LEU A 332 13.80 -4.54 0.33
N ILE A 333 14.24 -5.38 1.25
CA ILE A 333 13.42 -5.88 2.36
C ILE A 333 13.83 -5.24 3.69
N ASP A 334 12.87 -4.60 4.34
CA ASP A 334 12.98 -4.20 5.73
C ASP A 334 13.02 -5.43 6.64
N THR A 335 14.09 -5.52 7.42
CA THR A 335 14.28 -6.57 8.43
C THR A 335 14.43 -5.97 9.82
N SER A 336 13.96 -4.74 10.05
CA SER A 336 13.96 -4.10 11.36
C SER A 336 13.14 -4.87 12.40
N GLY A 337 13.34 -4.56 13.68
CA GLY A 337 12.62 -5.26 14.77
C GLY A 337 11.09 -5.12 14.70
N SER A 338 10.57 -4.05 14.11
CA SER A 338 9.12 -3.79 13.97
C SER A 338 8.46 -4.68 12.93
N MET A 339 9.24 -5.28 12.02
CA MET A 339 8.79 -6.28 11.04
C MET A 339 8.48 -7.65 11.64
N ASN A 340 8.72 -7.85 12.95
CA ASN A 340 8.45 -9.09 13.69
C ASN A 340 6.97 -9.25 14.09
N ASP A 341 6.04 -8.97 13.17
CA ASP A 341 4.61 -9.18 13.34
C ASP A 341 4.11 -10.17 12.27
N PRO A 342 3.16 -11.08 12.55
CA PRO A 342 2.62 -12.00 11.55
C PRO A 342 2.09 -11.34 10.27
N ALA A 343 1.59 -10.11 10.35
CA ALA A 343 1.11 -9.32 9.21
C ALA A 343 2.23 -8.52 8.50
N LYS A 344 3.51 -8.70 8.87
CA LYS A 344 4.68 -8.01 8.32
C LYS A 344 5.64 -8.96 7.61
N LEU A 345 6.87 -9.15 8.08
CA LEU A 345 7.88 -10.00 7.41
C LEU A 345 7.38 -11.43 7.08
N PRO A 346 6.65 -12.14 7.97
CA PRO A 346 6.06 -13.43 7.64
C PRO A 346 5.03 -13.36 6.50
N LEU A 347 4.23 -12.29 6.40
CA LEU A 347 3.31 -12.07 5.29
C LEU A 347 4.07 -11.70 4.01
N LEU A 348 5.08 -10.84 4.10
CA LEU A 348 5.98 -10.47 2.99
C LEU A 348 6.62 -11.70 2.37
N ILE A 349 7.21 -12.59 3.18
CA ILE A 349 7.80 -13.84 2.69
C ILE A 349 6.77 -14.68 1.94
N GLN A 350 5.54 -14.80 2.45
CA GLN A 350 4.48 -15.53 1.75
C GLN A 350 4.08 -14.84 0.44
N SER A 351 4.04 -13.51 0.44
CA SER A 351 3.67 -12.66 -0.69
C SER A 351 4.66 -12.81 -1.86
N PHE A 352 5.96 -12.70 -1.59
CA PHE A 352 6.98 -12.92 -2.62
C PHE A 352 7.00 -14.36 -3.12
N ARG A 353 6.70 -15.35 -2.29
CA ARG A 353 6.57 -16.73 -2.74
C ARG A 353 5.40 -16.95 -3.70
N LEU A 354 4.32 -16.17 -3.60
CA LEU A 354 3.25 -16.19 -4.60
C LEU A 354 3.74 -15.60 -5.92
N MET A 355 4.39 -14.44 -5.85
CA MET A 355 4.94 -13.72 -7.02
C MET A 355 5.96 -14.55 -7.81
N LEU A 356 6.85 -15.28 -7.13
CA LEU A 356 7.86 -16.12 -7.79
C LEU A 356 7.27 -17.17 -8.74
N ASN A 357 6.01 -17.58 -8.55
CA ASN A 357 5.35 -18.53 -9.46
C ASN A 357 4.88 -17.90 -10.78
N ARG A 358 4.95 -16.57 -10.90
CA ARG A 358 4.58 -15.81 -12.10
C ARG A 358 5.78 -15.31 -12.89
N LEU A 359 6.97 -15.42 -12.33
CA LEU A 359 8.20 -15.06 -13.02
C LEU A 359 8.54 -16.09 -14.11
N SER A 360 9.09 -15.58 -15.20
CA SER A 360 9.62 -16.39 -16.29
C SER A 360 10.95 -17.02 -15.85
N PRO A 361 11.38 -18.13 -16.47
CA PRO A 361 12.71 -18.69 -16.24
C PRO A 361 13.86 -17.73 -16.57
N GLU A 362 13.62 -16.76 -17.47
CA GLU A 362 14.57 -15.74 -17.90
C GLU A 362 14.69 -14.56 -16.93
N ASP A 363 13.73 -14.37 -16.01
CA ASP A 363 13.79 -13.30 -15.02
C ASP A 363 14.91 -13.54 -13.99
N GLU A 364 15.43 -12.48 -13.39
CA GLU A 364 16.44 -12.52 -12.34
C GLU A 364 15.96 -11.82 -11.05
N VAL A 365 16.31 -12.39 -9.91
CA VAL A 365 15.96 -11.88 -8.58
C VAL A 365 17.21 -11.71 -7.73
N ALA A 366 17.31 -10.56 -7.08
CA ALA A 366 18.26 -10.32 -6.00
C ALA A 366 17.54 -9.83 -4.73
N ILE A 367 18.17 -10.03 -3.57
CA ILE A 367 17.59 -9.61 -2.28
C ILE A 367 18.60 -8.77 -1.53
N VAL A 368 18.22 -7.53 -1.24
CA VAL A 368 18.92 -6.63 -0.34
C VAL A 368 18.09 -6.48 0.92
N THR A 369 18.70 -6.65 2.08
CA THR A 369 18.04 -6.40 3.36
C THR A 369 18.60 -5.15 3.99
N TYR A 370 17.73 -4.43 4.70
CA TYR A 370 18.16 -3.34 5.56
C TYR A 370 17.57 -3.47 6.96
N ALA A 371 18.40 -3.12 7.93
CA ALA A 371 18.07 -2.91 9.33
C ALA A 371 19.17 -1.99 9.89
N GLY A 372 19.92 -2.42 10.93
CA GLY A 372 21.05 -1.63 11.45
C GLY A 372 22.20 -1.46 10.46
N SER A 373 22.24 -2.28 9.40
CA SER A 373 23.14 -2.19 8.25
C SER A 373 22.41 -2.70 7.01
N ALA A 374 22.81 -2.21 5.83
CA ALA A 374 22.38 -2.78 4.56
C ALA A 374 23.27 -3.96 4.17
N GLY A 375 22.72 -4.96 3.48
CA GLY A 375 23.50 -6.07 2.95
C GLY A 375 22.75 -6.89 1.91
N VAL A 376 23.52 -7.49 0.99
CA VAL A 376 23.01 -8.44 0.00
C VAL A 376 22.75 -9.78 0.70
N ALA A 377 21.49 -10.18 0.75
CA ALA A 377 21.06 -11.49 1.25
C ALA A 377 21.01 -12.55 0.15
N LEU A 378 20.81 -12.11 -1.10
CA LEU A 378 20.86 -12.95 -2.30
C LEU A 378 21.46 -12.16 -3.45
N GLU A 379 22.58 -12.65 -3.98
CA GLU A 379 23.17 -12.15 -5.24
C GLU A 379 22.23 -12.44 -6.42
N PRO A 380 22.36 -11.74 -7.55
CA PRO A 380 21.53 -11.96 -8.74
C PRO A 380 21.42 -13.45 -9.08
N THR A 381 20.18 -13.94 -9.08
CA THR A 381 19.85 -15.36 -9.19
C THR A 381 18.65 -15.52 -10.11
N ALA A 382 18.77 -16.36 -11.13
CA ALA A 382 17.67 -16.64 -12.05
C ALA A 382 16.41 -17.12 -11.31
N ALA A 383 15.24 -16.62 -11.68
CA ALA A 383 13.95 -16.94 -11.07
C ALA A 383 13.62 -18.43 -11.17
N SER A 384 14.20 -19.14 -12.15
CA SER A 384 14.13 -20.60 -12.26
C SER A 384 14.79 -21.35 -11.09
N ASP A 385 15.78 -20.77 -10.41
CA ASP A 385 16.35 -21.30 -9.16
C ASP A 385 15.52 -20.90 -7.93
N THR A 386 14.25 -21.28 -7.99
CA THR A 386 13.28 -21.05 -6.90
C THR A 386 13.76 -21.61 -5.57
N ALA A 387 14.57 -22.66 -5.55
CA ALA A 387 15.05 -23.28 -4.32
C ALA A 387 16.01 -22.34 -3.56
N THR A 388 16.96 -21.73 -4.27
CA THR A 388 17.90 -20.77 -3.70
C THR A 388 17.18 -19.50 -3.23
N ILE A 389 16.26 -18.96 -4.04
CA ILE A 389 15.50 -17.76 -3.68
C ILE A 389 14.61 -18.01 -2.44
N ASN A 390 13.89 -19.15 -2.41
CA ASN A 390 13.08 -19.52 -1.25
C ASN A 390 13.93 -19.73 0.01
N ALA A 391 15.13 -20.29 -0.12
CA ALA A 391 16.04 -20.45 1.01
C ALA A 391 16.47 -19.09 1.56
N ALA A 392 16.84 -18.14 0.70
CA ALA A 392 17.18 -16.78 1.13
C ALA A 392 16.01 -16.11 1.88
N LEU A 393 14.81 -16.12 1.31
CA LEU A 393 13.60 -15.54 1.93
C LEU A 393 13.27 -16.16 3.30
N THR A 394 13.41 -17.47 3.45
CA THR A 394 13.07 -18.17 4.71
C THR A 394 14.12 -18.02 5.80
N THR A 395 15.32 -17.52 5.47
CA THR A 395 16.38 -17.21 6.45
C THR A 395 16.28 -15.80 7.00
N LEU A 396 15.45 -14.93 6.42
CA LEU A 396 15.24 -13.56 6.88
C LEU A 396 14.68 -13.55 8.31
N GLN A 397 15.22 -12.66 9.14
CA GLN A 397 14.80 -12.48 10.53
C GLN A 397 14.72 -10.99 10.84
N ALA A 398 13.66 -10.61 11.54
CA ALA A 398 13.46 -9.26 12.02
C ALA A 398 14.39 -8.95 13.23
N GLY A 399 15.13 -7.86 13.16
CA GLY A 399 15.97 -7.35 14.23
C GLY A 399 16.85 -6.16 13.83
N GLY A 400 17.16 -5.29 14.80
CA GLY A 400 18.02 -4.12 14.60
C GLY A 400 17.25 -2.80 14.47
N SER A 401 18.00 -1.70 14.30
CA SER A 401 17.46 -0.38 13.92
C SER A 401 17.16 -0.34 12.42
N THR A 402 16.83 0.82 11.86
CA THR A 402 16.56 1.00 10.43
C THR A 402 17.68 1.81 9.75
N ASN A 403 18.04 1.48 8.51
CA ASN A 403 18.97 2.23 7.65
C ASN A 403 18.48 2.10 6.20
N GLY A 404 17.34 2.73 5.91
CA GLY A 404 16.65 2.61 4.62
C GLY A 404 17.51 3.09 3.46
N VAL A 405 18.21 4.21 3.63
CA VAL A 405 19.01 4.84 2.56
C VAL A 405 20.15 3.94 2.09
N GLY A 406 20.95 3.39 3.00
CA GLY A 406 22.02 2.48 2.61
C GLY A 406 21.50 1.20 1.95
N GLY A 407 20.28 0.77 2.31
CA GLY A 407 19.59 -0.33 1.64
C GLY A 407 19.21 0.02 0.21
N LEU A 408 18.67 1.22 0.00
CA LEU A 408 18.25 1.71 -1.30
C LEU A 408 19.43 1.96 -2.25
N GLU A 409 20.51 2.58 -1.78
CA GLU A 409 21.74 2.74 -2.56
C GLU A 409 22.30 1.39 -3.02
N GLU A 410 22.33 0.39 -2.13
CA GLU A 410 22.79 -0.96 -2.46
C GLU A 410 21.85 -1.69 -3.41
N ALA A 411 20.54 -1.49 -3.27
CA ALA A 411 19.55 -2.05 -4.19
C ALA A 411 19.69 -1.49 -5.60
N TYR A 412 19.84 -0.17 -5.76
CA TYR A 412 20.08 0.45 -7.06
C TYR A 412 21.42 0.05 -7.66
N ARG A 413 22.49 -0.04 -6.84
CA ARG A 413 23.78 -0.56 -7.30
C ARG A 413 23.63 -1.96 -7.91
N LEU A 414 22.90 -2.85 -7.21
CA LEU A 414 22.70 -4.23 -7.66
C LEU A 414 21.79 -4.31 -8.88
N ALA A 415 20.72 -3.51 -8.93
CA ALA A 415 19.85 -3.40 -10.09
C ALA A 415 20.63 -2.93 -11.33
N GLY A 416 21.54 -1.96 -11.17
CA GLY A 416 22.42 -1.52 -12.25
C GLY A 416 23.43 -2.58 -12.72
N GLU A 417 23.81 -3.53 -11.86
CA GLU A 417 24.65 -4.68 -12.25
C GLU A 417 23.88 -5.77 -13.00
N MET A 418 22.60 -5.92 -12.69
CA MET A 418 21.67 -6.84 -13.37
C MET A 418 21.20 -6.29 -14.72
N MET A 419 21.24 -4.97 -14.91
CA MET A 419 20.63 -4.32 -16.05
C MET A 419 21.27 -4.72 -17.39
N VAL A 420 20.42 -5.20 -18.31
CA VAL A 420 20.77 -5.49 -19.70
C VAL A 420 19.80 -4.75 -20.62
N ASP A 421 20.32 -4.23 -21.74
CA ASP A 421 19.52 -3.52 -22.74
C ASP A 421 18.33 -4.38 -23.21
N GLY A 422 17.12 -3.82 -23.09
CA GLY A 422 15.87 -4.47 -23.48
C GLY A 422 15.21 -5.30 -22.38
N GLU A 423 15.76 -5.32 -21.17
CA GLU A 423 15.14 -5.89 -19.97
C GLU A 423 14.57 -4.79 -19.07
N VAL A 424 13.64 -5.12 -18.18
CA VAL A 424 13.05 -4.17 -17.23
C VAL A 424 13.67 -4.37 -15.86
N SER A 425 14.33 -3.33 -15.34
CA SER A 425 14.93 -3.32 -14.00
C SER A 425 14.06 -2.58 -13.00
N ARG A 426 13.71 -3.23 -11.89
CA ARG A 426 12.87 -2.63 -10.84
C ARG A 426 13.30 -3.04 -9.44
N VAL A 427 13.32 -2.06 -8.53
CA VAL A 427 13.45 -2.25 -7.09
C VAL A 427 12.05 -2.35 -6.48
N LEU A 428 11.81 -3.39 -5.68
CA LEU A 428 10.60 -3.55 -4.87
C LEU A 428 10.95 -3.31 -3.41
N LEU A 429 10.66 -2.11 -2.91
CA LEU A 429 10.86 -1.75 -1.50
C LEU A 429 9.72 -2.34 -0.67
N ALA A 430 10.03 -3.18 0.30
CA ALA A 430 9.06 -3.78 1.20
C ALA A 430 9.34 -3.39 2.65
N THR A 431 8.46 -2.58 3.25
CA THR A 431 8.66 -1.92 4.55
C THR A 431 7.38 -1.87 5.39
N ASP A 432 7.50 -1.58 6.69
CA ASP A 432 6.38 -1.23 7.56
C ASP A 432 6.25 0.28 7.83
N GLY A 433 6.96 1.10 7.06
CA GLY A 433 6.78 2.55 6.99
C GLY A 433 7.90 3.38 7.62
N ASP A 434 8.92 2.79 8.25
CA ASP A 434 10.03 3.55 8.88
C ASP A 434 11.25 3.71 7.96
N PHE A 435 11.08 4.34 6.79
CA PHE A 435 12.17 4.49 5.82
C PHE A 435 13.15 5.66 6.14
N ASN A 436 12.77 6.60 7.01
CA ASN A 436 13.40 7.92 7.21
C ASN A 436 14.77 7.92 7.93
N VAL A 437 15.49 6.81 7.95
CA VAL A 437 16.79 6.74 8.64
C VAL A 437 17.93 6.77 7.61
N GLY A 438 18.54 7.95 7.42
CA GLY A 438 19.82 8.07 6.70
C GLY A 438 20.04 9.40 5.97
N LEU A 439 19.01 9.93 5.30
CA LEU A 439 19.03 11.24 4.66
C LEU A 439 18.19 12.17 5.52
N SER A 440 18.79 13.25 6.00
CA SER A 440 18.10 14.25 6.84
C SER A 440 17.17 15.17 6.03
N ASP A 441 16.96 14.88 4.75
CA ASP A 441 16.19 15.69 3.79
C ASP A 441 15.39 14.76 2.86
N ALA A 442 14.06 14.85 2.90
CA ALA A 442 13.16 14.06 2.07
C ALA A 442 13.33 14.39 0.57
N GLY A 443 13.56 15.66 0.24
CA GLY A 443 13.73 16.08 -1.15
C GLY A 443 14.98 15.48 -1.81
N ALA A 444 16.07 15.32 -1.07
CA ALA A 444 17.29 14.71 -1.59
C ALA A 444 17.12 13.21 -1.93
N LEU A 445 16.20 12.53 -1.24
CA LEU A 445 15.87 11.14 -1.51
C LEU A 445 14.97 11.03 -2.76
N GLU A 446 14.00 11.92 -2.90
CA GLU A 446 13.15 12.03 -4.10
C GLU A 446 13.99 12.33 -5.34
N ASP A 447 14.89 13.32 -5.27
CA ASP A 447 15.83 13.66 -6.35
C ASP A 447 16.70 12.46 -6.73
N TYR A 448 17.23 11.72 -5.75
CA TYR A 448 18.04 10.53 -6.01
C TYR A 448 17.24 9.43 -6.72
N ILE A 449 15.99 9.20 -6.31
CA ILE A 449 15.12 8.22 -6.95
C ILE A 449 14.78 8.64 -8.38
N ALA A 450 14.49 9.91 -8.61
CA ALA A 450 14.26 10.44 -9.96
C ALA A 450 15.50 10.28 -10.85
N GLU A 451 16.71 10.54 -10.32
CA GLU A 451 17.96 10.28 -11.04
C GLU A 451 18.13 8.79 -11.40
N GLN A 452 17.78 7.86 -10.50
CA GLN A 452 17.86 6.42 -10.79
C GLN A 452 16.79 5.96 -11.80
N ARG A 453 15.58 6.52 -11.72
CA ARG A 453 14.53 6.32 -12.71
C ARG A 453 15.00 6.70 -14.11
N ASP A 454 15.69 7.83 -14.25
CA ASP A 454 16.26 8.29 -15.53
C ASP A 454 17.36 7.35 -16.07
N THR A 455 17.91 6.45 -15.24
CA THR A 455 18.81 5.36 -15.69
C THR A 455 18.06 4.12 -16.19
N GLY A 456 16.73 4.07 -16.09
CA GLY A 456 15.89 2.94 -16.46
C GLY A 456 15.63 1.94 -15.32
N ILE A 457 15.90 2.33 -14.06
CA ILE A 457 15.64 1.50 -12.88
C ILE A 457 14.48 2.09 -12.08
N TYR A 458 13.35 1.39 -12.08
CA TYR A 458 12.12 1.85 -11.43
C TYR A 458 12.02 1.41 -9.96
N LEU A 459 11.17 2.07 -9.18
CA LEU A 459 10.92 1.74 -7.77
C LEU A 459 9.42 1.65 -7.47
N SER A 460 8.99 0.51 -6.93
CA SER A 460 7.65 0.34 -6.35
C SER A 460 7.75 0.07 -4.85
N VAL A 461 6.75 0.50 -4.09
CA VAL A 461 6.76 0.44 -2.62
C VAL A 461 5.60 -0.44 -2.11
N LEU A 462 5.94 -1.42 -1.28
CA LEU A 462 5.04 -2.38 -0.66
C LEU A 462 5.04 -2.18 0.86
N GLY A 463 3.96 -1.62 1.39
CA GLY A 463 3.75 -1.47 2.83
C GLY A 463 3.19 -2.75 3.44
N PHE A 464 3.70 -3.16 4.60
CA PHE A 464 3.20 -4.32 5.34
C PHE A 464 2.87 -3.99 6.79
N GLY A 465 1.70 -4.46 7.26
CA GLY A 465 1.23 -4.28 8.64
C GLY A 465 0.88 -2.84 9.03
N ARG A 466 0.42 -2.60 10.27
CA ARG A 466 -0.12 -1.29 10.72
C ARG A 466 0.73 -0.60 11.78
N GLY A 467 0.46 0.69 12.00
CA GLY A 467 0.84 1.43 13.20
C GLY A 467 2.01 2.39 13.05
N ASN A 468 2.50 2.63 11.83
CA ASN A 468 3.51 3.64 11.48
C ASN A 468 3.63 3.80 9.95
N LEU A 469 2.57 3.59 9.19
CA LEU A 469 2.65 3.72 7.73
C LEU A 469 2.71 5.21 7.41
N GLN A 470 3.83 5.63 6.85
CA GLN A 470 3.98 6.97 6.30
C GLN A 470 3.49 6.91 4.85
N ASP A 471 2.17 6.90 4.67
CA ASP A 471 1.51 6.79 3.36
C ASP A 471 2.07 7.82 2.38
N ASP A 472 2.12 9.09 2.81
CA ASP A 472 2.65 10.21 2.03
C ASP A 472 4.10 9.96 1.56
N THR A 473 4.95 9.44 2.45
CA THR A 473 6.34 9.11 2.09
C THR A 473 6.37 7.95 1.09
N MET A 474 5.60 6.89 1.31
CA MET A 474 5.57 5.74 0.39
C MET A 474 5.10 6.14 -1.00
N GLN A 475 4.05 6.96 -1.07
CA GLN A 475 3.53 7.50 -2.34
C GLN A 475 4.56 8.39 -3.03
N ALA A 476 5.19 9.32 -2.30
CA ALA A 476 6.23 10.18 -2.85
C ALA A 476 7.40 9.36 -3.43
N LEU A 477 7.87 8.33 -2.73
CA LEU A 477 8.96 7.47 -3.23
C LEU A 477 8.55 6.68 -4.48
N ALA A 478 7.33 6.14 -4.50
CA ALA A 478 6.82 5.37 -5.64
C ALA A 478 6.64 6.28 -6.89
N GLN A 479 6.03 7.45 -6.71
CA GLN A 479 5.80 8.44 -7.77
C GLN A 479 7.13 8.90 -8.40
N ASN A 480 8.10 9.31 -7.57
CA ASN A 480 9.42 9.71 -8.07
C ASN A 480 10.16 8.54 -8.77
N GLY A 481 9.84 7.31 -8.39
CA GLY A 481 10.45 6.08 -8.91
C GLY A 481 9.77 5.46 -10.11
N ASN A 482 8.70 6.07 -10.63
CA ASN A 482 7.82 5.48 -11.63
C ASN A 482 7.35 4.05 -11.25
N GLY A 483 6.74 3.97 -10.08
CA GLY A 483 6.07 2.77 -9.60
C GLY A 483 4.88 3.12 -8.72
N THR A 484 4.28 2.08 -8.14
CA THR A 484 3.06 2.19 -7.35
C THR A 484 3.33 1.99 -5.87
N ALA A 485 2.52 2.61 -5.02
CA ALA A 485 2.48 2.32 -3.60
C ALA A 485 1.31 1.37 -3.31
N SER A 486 1.59 0.22 -2.69
CA SER A 486 0.58 -0.76 -2.33
C SER A 486 0.70 -1.20 -0.88
N TYR A 487 -0.44 -1.37 -0.21
CA TYR A 487 -0.49 -1.82 1.17
C TYR A 487 -1.01 -3.26 1.25
N ILE A 488 -0.18 -4.16 1.77
CA ILE A 488 -0.46 -5.60 1.87
C ILE A 488 -0.66 -5.97 3.34
N ASP A 489 -1.92 -6.26 3.70
CA ASP A 489 -2.33 -6.67 5.05
C ASP A 489 -2.82 -8.13 5.13
N THR A 490 -3.06 -8.76 3.98
CA THR A 490 -3.53 -10.13 3.85
C THR A 490 -2.86 -10.83 2.67
N LEU A 491 -2.89 -12.16 2.68
CA LEU A 491 -2.40 -12.94 1.54
C LEU A 491 -3.27 -12.76 0.28
N HIS A 492 -4.55 -12.42 0.47
CA HIS A 492 -5.45 -12.14 -0.64
C HIS A 492 -5.11 -10.82 -1.33
N GLU A 493 -4.73 -9.81 -0.56
CA GLU A 493 -4.18 -8.55 -1.05
C GLU A 493 -2.85 -8.77 -1.78
N ALA A 494 -1.96 -9.59 -1.21
CA ALA A 494 -0.70 -9.95 -1.84
C ALA A 494 -0.89 -10.63 -3.21
N GLN A 495 -1.88 -11.52 -3.32
CA GLN A 495 -2.25 -12.16 -4.58
C GLN A 495 -2.73 -11.10 -5.59
N ARG A 496 -3.59 -10.16 -5.18
CA ARG A 496 -4.07 -9.08 -6.07
C ARG A 496 -2.91 -8.27 -6.63
N VAL A 497 -2.08 -7.74 -5.74
CA VAL A 497 -1.00 -6.79 -6.08
C VAL A 497 0.14 -7.47 -6.83
N LEU A 498 0.61 -8.63 -6.36
CA LEU A 498 1.86 -9.24 -6.84
C LEU A 498 1.65 -10.38 -7.85
N VAL A 499 0.41 -10.76 -8.12
CA VAL A 499 0.12 -11.84 -9.07
C VAL A 499 -0.86 -11.38 -10.13
N ASP A 500 -2.01 -10.86 -9.73
CA ASP A 500 -3.08 -10.53 -10.67
C ASP A 500 -2.81 -9.20 -11.38
N GLN A 501 -2.20 -8.23 -10.68
CA GLN A 501 -1.81 -6.91 -11.21
C GLN A 501 -0.33 -6.79 -11.57
N LEU A 502 0.44 -7.90 -11.48
CA LEU A 502 1.88 -7.89 -11.67
C LEU A 502 2.29 -7.30 -13.03
N ALA A 503 1.57 -7.61 -14.10
CA ALA A 503 1.87 -7.07 -15.43
C ALA A 503 1.73 -5.53 -15.48
N GLY A 504 0.65 -4.97 -14.93
CA GLY A 504 0.43 -3.53 -14.90
C GLY A 504 1.45 -2.79 -14.04
N ALA A 505 1.81 -3.35 -12.87
CA ALA A 505 2.82 -2.74 -12.01
C ALA A 505 4.24 -2.80 -12.61
N LEU A 506 4.47 -3.68 -13.58
CA LEU A 506 5.82 -3.92 -14.11
C LEU A 506 6.10 -3.27 -15.48
N TYR A 507 5.10 -3.05 -16.31
CA TYR A 507 5.27 -2.57 -17.69
C TYR A 507 4.48 -1.28 -17.93
N PRO A 508 5.10 -0.08 -17.89
CA PRO A 508 4.43 1.14 -18.32
C PRO A 508 4.18 1.09 -19.83
N ILE A 509 2.97 1.46 -20.25
CA ILE A 509 2.58 1.57 -21.67
C ILE A 509 2.47 3.03 -22.13
N ALA A 510 2.34 3.96 -21.19
CA ALA A 510 2.44 5.39 -21.43
C ALA A 510 2.88 6.10 -20.15
N ASP A 511 3.65 7.18 -20.33
CA ASP A 511 4.13 8.05 -19.27
C ASP A 511 3.28 9.34 -19.27
N ASP A 512 3.18 10.01 -18.12
CA ASP A 512 2.51 11.31 -17.97
C ASP A 512 1.07 11.38 -18.50
N LEU A 513 0.24 10.36 -18.22
CA LEU A 513 -1.14 10.34 -18.71
C LEU A 513 -2.03 11.31 -17.92
N LYS A 514 -2.40 12.41 -18.58
CA LYS A 514 -3.28 13.46 -18.07
C LYS A 514 -4.67 13.35 -18.68
N VAL A 515 -5.68 13.53 -17.85
CA VAL A 515 -7.08 13.59 -18.27
C VAL A 515 -7.61 15.00 -18.05
N GLN A 516 -8.23 15.56 -19.08
CA GLN A 516 -8.97 16.82 -19.00
C GLN A 516 -10.39 16.62 -19.52
N VAL A 517 -11.38 17.04 -18.74
CA VAL A 517 -12.79 17.03 -19.12
C VAL A 517 -13.28 18.46 -19.21
N GLU A 518 -13.85 18.85 -20.34
CA GLU A 518 -14.52 20.13 -20.52
C GLU A 518 -16.01 19.91 -20.75
N PHE A 519 -16.85 20.52 -19.90
CA PHE A 519 -18.30 20.41 -19.99
C PHE A 519 -18.91 21.54 -20.81
N ASN A 520 -19.97 21.22 -21.53
CA ASN A 520 -20.72 22.16 -22.34
C ASN A 520 -21.66 23.00 -21.44
N PRO A 521 -21.45 24.32 -21.30
CA PRO A 521 -22.27 25.19 -20.44
C PRO A 521 -23.72 25.35 -20.92
N ASP A 522 -24.01 25.02 -22.19
CA ASP A 522 -25.38 25.07 -22.72
C ASP A 522 -26.23 23.87 -22.25
N VAL A 523 -25.59 22.80 -21.78
CA VAL A 523 -26.24 21.52 -21.43
C VAL A 523 -26.07 21.16 -19.96
N ILE A 524 -24.91 21.44 -19.37
CA ILE A 524 -24.61 21.19 -17.96
C ILE A 524 -24.46 22.52 -17.22
N ALA A 525 -25.16 22.66 -16.08
CA ALA A 525 -25.08 23.81 -15.22
C ALA A 525 -23.92 23.70 -14.21
N GLU A 526 -23.78 22.52 -13.61
CA GLU A 526 -22.85 22.27 -12.50
C GLU A 526 -22.22 20.88 -12.62
N TYR A 527 -21.01 20.71 -12.12
CA TYR A 527 -20.37 19.40 -11.99
C TYR A 527 -19.53 19.27 -10.73
N ARG A 528 -19.25 18.04 -10.35
CA ARG A 528 -18.33 17.67 -9.27
C ARG A 528 -17.60 16.37 -9.63
N LEU A 529 -16.27 16.35 -9.48
CA LEU A 529 -15.48 15.11 -9.54
C LEU A 529 -15.58 14.42 -8.17
N ILE A 530 -15.96 13.14 -8.15
CA ILE A 530 -16.06 12.35 -6.92
C ILE A 530 -14.71 11.66 -6.67
N GLY A 531 -14.02 12.03 -5.58
CA GLY A 531 -12.64 11.62 -5.31
C GLY A 531 -11.62 12.49 -6.06
N TYR A 532 -10.37 12.03 -6.16
CA TYR A 532 -9.24 12.67 -6.86
C TYR A 532 -8.82 14.05 -6.27
N GLU A 533 -9.15 14.35 -5.03
CA GLU A 533 -8.85 15.66 -4.42
C GLU A 533 -7.34 15.92 -4.31
N THR A 534 -6.55 14.89 -4.01
CA THR A 534 -5.08 14.95 -3.95
C THR A 534 -4.41 14.89 -5.32
N ARG A 535 -5.19 14.65 -6.37
CA ARG A 535 -4.74 14.39 -7.75
C ARG A 535 -5.24 15.45 -8.75
N ALA A 536 -5.84 16.53 -8.23
CA ALA A 536 -6.31 17.65 -9.04
C ALA A 536 -5.12 18.44 -9.60
N LEU A 537 -5.14 18.69 -10.91
CA LEU A 537 -4.13 19.48 -11.60
C LEU A 537 -4.69 20.84 -12.01
N ALA A 538 -3.83 21.86 -12.09
CA ALA A 538 -4.25 23.13 -12.65
C ALA A 538 -4.53 22.97 -14.15
N ARG A 539 -5.44 23.79 -14.70
CA ARG A 539 -5.79 23.72 -16.13
C ARG A 539 -4.57 23.92 -17.03
N GLU A 540 -3.67 24.81 -16.62
CA GLU A 540 -2.40 25.09 -17.31
C GLU A 540 -1.41 23.91 -17.30
N ASP A 541 -1.52 23.01 -16.31
CA ASP A 541 -0.61 21.86 -16.17
C ASP A 541 -0.92 20.76 -17.20
N PHE A 542 -2.14 20.75 -17.75
CA PHE A 542 -2.54 19.80 -18.80
C PHE A 542 -1.62 19.86 -20.01
N ALA A 543 -1.22 21.06 -20.44
CA ALA A 543 -0.36 21.25 -21.60
C ALA A 543 1.13 21.36 -21.26
N ASN A 544 1.48 21.28 -19.97
CA ASN A 544 2.83 21.44 -19.49
C ASN A 544 3.53 20.09 -19.33
N ASP A 545 4.33 19.70 -20.31
CA ASP A 545 5.06 18.43 -20.29
C ASP A 545 6.14 18.34 -19.19
N ALA A 546 6.37 19.41 -18.42
CA ALA A 546 7.23 19.41 -17.24
C ALA A 546 6.50 19.05 -15.93
N VAL A 547 5.17 18.96 -15.95
CA VAL A 547 4.38 18.49 -14.80
C VAL A 547 4.10 17.02 -15.00
N ASP A 548 4.61 16.20 -14.10
CA ASP A 548 4.37 14.76 -14.07
C ASP A 548 2.91 14.49 -13.62
N ALA A 549 2.25 13.54 -14.27
CA ALA A 549 0.88 13.13 -13.94
C ALA A 549 0.73 11.62 -13.76
N GLY A 550 1.87 10.94 -13.63
CA GLY A 550 2.03 9.52 -13.43
C GLY A 550 1.64 8.66 -14.62
N ASP A 551 1.90 7.38 -14.43
CA ASP A 551 2.08 6.44 -15.52
C ASP A 551 0.98 5.39 -15.54
N ILE A 552 0.67 4.87 -16.72
CA ILE A 552 -0.29 3.78 -16.87
C ILE A 552 0.42 2.49 -17.27
N GLY A 553 0.19 1.46 -16.47
CA GLY A 553 0.70 0.12 -16.69
C GLY A 553 -0.10 -0.70 -17.71
N ALA A 554 0.53 -1.73 -18.25
CA ALA A 554 -0.08 -2.73 -19.12
C ALA A 554 -1.30 -3.38 -18.45
N GLY A 555 -2.46 -3.30 -19.11
CA GLY A 555 -3.72 -3.82 -18.59
C GLY A 555 -4.30 -3.03 -17.41
N HIS A 556 -3.64 -1.95 -16.97
CA HIS A 556 -4.17 -1.12 -15.90
C HIS A 556 -5.43 -0.40 -16.38
N SER A 557 -6.41 -0.32 -15.49
CA SER A 557 -7.67 0.35 -15.74
C SER A 557 -7.86 1.45 -14.71
N VAL A 558 -8.30 2.64 -15.15
CA VAL A 558 -8.61 3.73 -14.23
C VAL A 558 -10.00 4.29 -14.49
N THR A 559 -10.69 4.62 -13.41
CA THR A 559 -12.08 5.04 -13.40
C THR A 559 -12.21 6.37 -12.68
N ALA A 560 -12.87 7.32 -13.34
CA ALA A 560 -13.27 8.59 -12.78
C ALA A 560 -14.79 8.77 -12.91
N ILE A 561 -15.41 9.40 -11.92
CA ILE A 561 -16.86 9.62 -11.86
C ILE A 561 -17.12 11.09 -11.60
N TYR A 562 -17.86 11.73 -12.50
CA TYR A 562 -18.42 13.06 -12.28
C TYR A 562 -19.91 12.95 -11.96
N GLU A 563 -20.36 13.73 -11.00
CA GLU A 563 -21.77 14.08 -10.86
C GLU A 563 -22.01 15.39 -11.61
N VAL A 564 -22.95 15.40 -12.54
CA VAL A 564 -23.30 16.56 -13.36
C VAL A 564 -24.78 16.90 -13.22
N THR A 565 -25.07 18.20 -13.19
CA THR A 565 -26.43 18.74 -13.10
C THR A 565 -26.82 19.35 -14.43
N PRO A 566 -27.78 18.76 -15.17
CA PRO A 566 -28.25 19.34 -16.43
C PRO A 566 -28.88 20.73 -16.25
N VAL A 567 -28.73 21.60 -17.26
CA VAL A 567 -29.37 22.92 -17.28
C VAL A 567 -30.89 22.76 -17.14
N GLY A 568 -31.48 23.48 -16.18
CA GLY A 568 -32.91 23.42 -15.89
C GLY A 568 -33.34 22.32 -14.92
N SER A 569 -32.41 21.49 -14.43
CA SER A 569 -32.67 20.56 -13.34
C SER A 569 -33.06 21.29 -12.04
N PRO A 570 -33.99 20.74 -11.23
CA PRO A 570 -34.28 21.27 -9.91
C PRO A 570 -33.13 21.07 -8.89
N ALA A 571 -32.12 20.26 -9.21
CA ALA A 571 -30.95 20.01 -8.38
C ALA A 571 -29.86 21.09 -8.48
N VAL A 572 -30.03 22.12 -9.31
CA VAL A 572 -29.07 23.23 -9.40
C VAL A 572 -28.98 23.94 -8.03
N LEU A 573 -27.78 23.94 -7.43
CA LEU A 573 -27.55 24.46 -6.09
C LEU A 573 -27.12 25.93 -6.08
N VAL A 574 -26.41 26.38 -7.11
CA VAL A 574 -25.90 27.74 -7.23
C VAL A 574 -26.90 28.61 -7.97
N ALA A 575 -27.45 29.60 -7.26
CA ALA A 575 -28.39 30.55 -7.85
C ALA A 575 -27.69 31.43 -8.91
N PRO A 576 -28.35 31.71 -10.04
CA PRO A 576 -27.79 32.57 -11.07
C PRO A 576 -27.50 33.97 -10.54
N LEU A 577 -26.38 34.55 -10.99
CA LEU A 577 -25.95 35.88 -10.59
C LEU A 577 -26.94 36.95 -11.06
N ARG A 578 -27.45 37.76 -10.11
CA ARG A 578 -28.46 38.81 -10.38
C ARG A 578 -28.08 39.84 -11.44
N TYR A 579 -26.78 40.09 -11.62
CA TYR A 579 -26.28 41.18 -12.46
C TYR A 579 -25.55 40.70 -13.72
N THR A 580 -25.48 39.38 -13.95
CA THR A 580 -25.01 38.86 -15.22
C THR A 580 -26.12 39.06 -16.24
N ALA A 581 -25.79 39.59 -17.41
CA ALA A 581 -26.77 39.74 -18.47
C ALA A 581 -27.23 38.33 -18.89
N ASP A 582 -28.52 38.07 -18.76
CA ASP A 582 -29.18 36.92 -19.36
C ASP A 582 -29.23 37.17 -20.88
N GLU A 583 -28.07 37.03 -21.53
CA GLU A 583 -27.99 36.92 -22.98
C GLU A 583 -28.57 35.55 -23.30
N GLY A 584 -29.91 35.49 -23.40
CA GLY A 584 -30.68 34.26 -23.39
C GLY A 584 -30.03 33.13 -24.18
N ALA A 585 -30.12 31.91 -23.62
CA ALA A 585 -29.39 30.73 -24.06
C ALA A 585 -29.24 30.70 -25.60
N PRO A 586 -28.01 30.79 -26.13
CA PRO A 586 -27.80 30.55 -27.55
C PRO A 586 -28.39 29.19 -27.92
N GLU A 587 -28.88 29.05 -29.15
CA GLU A 587 -29.32 27.75 -29.66
C GLU A 587 -28.12 26.79 -29.52
N ALA A 588 -28.22 25.81 -28.63
CA ALA A 588 -27.09 25.01 -28.16
C ALA A 588 -26.32 24.45 -29.36
N ALA A 589 -25.14 25.00 -29.64
CA ALA A 589 -24.41 24.71 -30.87
C ALA A 589 -23.90 23.25 -30.91
N PHE A 590 -23.97 22.54 -29.78
CA PHE A 590 -23.60 21.14 -29.60
C PHE A 590 -24.53 20.46 -28.57
N GLY A 591 -25.85 20.63 -28.68
CA GLY A 591 -26.81 20.09 -27.70
C GLY A 591 -26.82 18.57 -27.54
N ASP A 592 -26.27 17.84 -28.52
CA ASP A 592 -26.13 16.38 -28.49
C ASP A 592 -24.87 15.91 -27.71
N GLU A 593 -24.06 16.82 -27.18
CA GLU A 593 -22.82 16.55 -26.45
C GLU A 593 -22.83 17.22 -25.06
N LEU A 594 -22.49 16.47 -24.01
CA LEU A 594 -22.31 17.01 -22.66
C LEU A 594 -20.99 17.75 -22.49
N GLY A 595 -20.02 17.46 -23.34
CA GLY A 595 -18.63 17.90 -23.19
C GLY A 595 -17.68 17.02 -23.97
N PHE A 596 -16.38 17.14 -23.68
CA PHE A 596 -15.33 16.31 -24.28
C PHE A 596 -14.28 15.89 -23.24
N ILE A 597 -13.65 14.76 -23.49
CA ILE A 597 -12.52 14.23 -22.72
C ILE A 597 -11.30 14.31 -23.60
N SER A 598 -10.26 14.95 -23.09
CA SER A 598 -8.95 15.07 -23.72
C SER A 598 -7.95 14.22 -22.92
N LEU A 599 -7.26 13.30 -23.59
CA LEU A 599 -6.20 12.49 -23.00
C LEU A 599 -4.86 12.92 -23.59
N ARG A 600 -3.91 13.27 -22.72
CA ARG A 600 -2.55 13.63 -23.11
C ARG A 600 -1.57 12.66 -22.49
N TRP A 601 -0.62 12.14 -23.25
CA TRP A 601 0.32 11.11 -22.79
C TRP A 601 1.64 11.16 -23.55
N LYS A 602 2.69 10.53 -23.03
CA LYS A 602 3.96 10.30 -23.71
C LYS A 602 4.14 8.80 -23.97
N GLU A 603 4.79 8.46 -25.08
CA GLU A 603 5.29 7.08 -25.23
C GLU A 603 6.39 6.85 -24.18
N PRO A 604 6.56 5.62 -23.65
CA PRO A 604 7.57 5.36 -22.63
C PRO A 604 8.97 5.86 -23.02
N GLY A 605 9.53 6.77 -22.22
CA GLY A 605 10.84 7.41 -22.47
C GLY A 605 10.87 8.49 -23.56
N ALA A 606 9.72 8.94 -24.07
CA ALA A 606 9.63 10.05 -25.01
C ALA A 606 9.48 11.40 -24.31
N ASP A 607 10.06 12.46 -24.89
CA ASP A 607 9.96 13.81 -24.33
C ASP A 607 8.68 14.57 -24.77
N GLU A 608 8.10 14.18 -25.90
CA GLU A 608 6.93 14.86 -26.50
C GLU A 608 5.63 14.10 -26.26
N SER A 609 4.61 14.82 -25.80
CA SER A 609 3.28 14.24 -25.57
C SER A 609 2.41 14.20 -26.83
N GLN A 610 1.50 13.24 -26.89
CA GLN A 610 0.40 13.12 -27.84
C GLN A 610 -0.93 13.52 -27.18
N LEU A 611 -1.91 13.91 -28.00
CA LEU A 611 -3.24 14.35 -27.55
C LEU A 611 -4.33 13.67 -28.38
N ILE A 612 -5.37 13.17 -27.70
CA ILE A 612 -6.56 12.61 -28.32
C ILE A 612 -7.82 13.09 -27.59
N ASP A 613 -8.86 13.42 -28.36
CA ASP A 613 -10.10 13.97 -27.84
C ASP A 613 -11.29 13.06 -28.19
N PHE A 614 -12.22 12.91 -27.23
CA PHE A 614 -13.44 12.12 -27.38
C PHE A 614 -14.67 12.91 -26.90
N PRO A 615 -15.74 13.01 -27.72
CA PRO A 615 -16.97 13.66 -27.30
C PRO A 615 -17.73 12.79 -26.28
N ILE A 616 -18.33 13.45 -25.28
CA ILE A 616 -19.26 12.83 -24.33
C ILE A 616 -20.67 13.01 -24.89
N ALA A 617 -21.30 11.92 -25.33
CA ALA A 617 -22.66 11.98 -25.85
C ALA A 617 -23.65 12.41 -24.75
N ASN A 618 -24.59 13.30 -25.10
CA ASN A 618 -25.75 13.65 -24.28
C ASN A 618 -26.83 12.57 -24.40
N ALA A 619 -26.50 11.37 -23.91
CA ALA A 619 -27.38 10.22 -23.96
C ALA A 619 -27.28 9.42 -22.67
N VAL A 620 -28.34 9.47 -21.87
CA VAL A 620 -28.53 8.57 -20.73
C VAL A 620 -28.73 7.15 -21.28
N ALA A 621 -27.80 6.27 -20.98
CA ALA A 621 -27.81 4.88 -21.42
C ALA A 621 -27.97 3.93 -20.23
N ASP A 622 -28.15 2.64 -20.51
CA ASP A 622 -27.99 1.60 -19.49
C ASP A 622 -26.49 1.52 -19.14
N PRO A 623 -26.09 1.85 -17.89
CA PRO A 623 -24.68 1.85 -17.47
C PRO A 623 -24.04 0.45 -17.38
N GLY A 624 -24.83 -0.60 -17.53
CA GLY A 624 -24.35 -1.96 -17.34
C GLY A 624 -23.81 -2.22 -15.93
N THR A 625 -23.13 -3.35 -15.78
CA THR A 625 -22.70 -3.83 -14.46
C THR A 625 -21.53 -3.02 -13.89
N GLU A 626 -20.54 -2.69 -14.71
CA GLU A 626 -19.28 -2.08 -14.26
C GLU A 626 -19.50 -0.67 -13.70
N ALA A 627 -20.22 0.18 -14.43
CA ALA A 627 -20.46 1.56 -13.99
C ALA A 627 -21.43 1.63 -12.79
N GLN A 628 -22.41 0.73 -12.69
CA GLN A 628 -23.26 0.66 -11.48
C GLN A 628 -22.50 0.15 -10.26
N PHE A 629 -21.59 -0.81 -10.43
CA PHE A 629 -20.74 -1.27 -9.33
C PHE A 629 -19.82 -0.14 -8.84
N ALA A 630 -19.16 0.56 -9.77
CA ALA A 630 -18.33 1.73 -9.45
C ALA A 630 -19.15 2.82 -8.73
N ALA A 631 -20.38 3.10 -9.17
CA ALA A 631 -21.27 4.04 -8.48
C ALA A 631 -21.64 3.60 -7.06
N ALA A 632 -21.85 2.29 -6.82
CA ALA A 632 -22.09 1.77 -5.48
C ALA A 632 -20.89 1.98 -4.55
N ILE A 633 -19.67 1.75 -5.06
CA ILE A 633 -18.43 2.00 -4.31
C ILE A 633 -18.23 3.49 -4.04
N ALA A 634 -18.46 4.34 -5.04
CA ALA A 634 -18.34 5.79 -4.91
C ALA A 634 -19.33 6.34 -3.88
N GLY A 635 -20.59 5.91 -3.93
CA GLY A 635 -21.59 6.25 -2.93
C GLY A 635 -21.20 5.75 -1.53
N PHE A 636 -20.70 4.51 -1.41
CA PHE A 636 -20.23 3.99 -0.13
C PHE A 636 -19.07 4.81 0.46
N GLY A 637 -18.12 5.22 -0.37
CA GLY A 637 -17.04 6.13 0.04
C GLY A 637 -17.57 7.47 0.52
N GLN A 638 -18.56 8.05 -0.17
CA GLN A 638 -19.23 9.28 0.26
C GLN A 638 -19.96 9.13 1.61
N LEU A 639 -20.61 7.99 1.86
CA LEU A 639 -21.25 7.69 3.16
C LEU A 639 -20.23 7.63 4.29
N LEU A 640 -19.09 6.97 4.08
CA LEU A 640 -18.02 6.88 5.07
C LEU A 640 -17.36 8.24 5.37
N ARG A 641 -17.29 9.12 4.36
CA ARG A 641 -16.83 10.51 4.55
C ARG A 641 -17.86 11.42 5.19
N GLY A 642 -19.13 11.02 5.23
CA GLY A 642 -20.23 11.86 5.70
C GLY A 642 -20.55 13.01 4.75
N SER A 643 -20.48 12.76 3.43
CA SER A 643 -20.78 13.73 2.37
C SER A 643 -22.21 14.25 2.44
N ASP A 644 -22.40 15.56 2.30
CA ASP A 644 -23.73 16.20 2.23
C ASP A 644 -24.46 15.95 0.89
N PHE A 645 -23.79 15.34 -0.10
CA PHE A 645 -24.32 15.19 -1.46
C PHE A 645 -25.07 13.88 -1.73
N VAL A 646 -25.07 12.93 -0.78
CA VAL A 646 -25.77 11.64 -0.93
C VAL A 646 -27.22 11.66 -0.41
N ALA A 647 -27.73 12.83 0.01
CA ALA A 647 -29.12 13.04 0.42
C ALA A 647 -29.63 11.97 1.42
N ASP A 648 -30.72 11.25 1.07
CA ASP A 648 -31.33 10.21 1.90
C ASP A 648 -30.77 8.79 1.60
N TRP A 649 -29.76 8.67 0.73
CA TRP A 649 -29.17 7.39 0.35
C TRP A 649 -28.36 6.81 1.52
N ASP A 650 -28.50 5.50 1.78
CA ASP A 650 -27.91 4.86 2.96
C ASP A 650 -27.02 3.64 2.62
N TYR A 651 -26.45 2.98 3.64
CA TYR A 651 -25.65 1.78 3.42
C TYR A 651 -26.46 0.64 2.80
N ALA A 652 -27.76 0.53 3.07
CA ALA A 652 -28.60 -0.52 2.51
C ALA A 652 -28.76 -0.36 1.00
N ASP A 653 -28.91 0.88 0.53
CA ASP A 653 -28.96 1.21 -0.89
C ASP A 653 -27.62 0.91 -1.58
N ALA A 654 -26.50 1.28 -0.95
CA ALA A 654 -25.16 0.95 -1.44
C ALA A 654 -24.96 -0.57 -1.57
N ILE A 655 -25.36 -1.33 -0.54
CA ILE A 655 -25.29 -2.80 -0.51
C ILE A 655 -26.17 -3.40 -1.60
N ALA A 656 -27.38 -2.86 -1.83
CA ALA A 656 -28.29 -3.36 -2.84
C ALA A 656 -27.73 -3.15 -4.25
N LEU A 657 -27.24 -1.93 -4.54
CA LEU A 657 -26.66 -1.58 -5.82
C LEU A 657 -25.39 -2.41 -6.12
N ALA A 658 -24.49 -2.55 -5.14
CA ALA A 658 -23.29 -3.36 -5.29
C ALA A 658 -23.63 -4.85 -5.50
N ASN A 659 -24.57 -5.42 -4.75
CA ASN A 659 -24.97 -6.83 -4.90
C ASN A 659 -25.58 -7.11 -6.28
N ALA A 660 -26.42 -6.21 -6.79
CA ALA A 660 -27.04 -6.36 -8.10
C ALA A 660 -26.00 -6.34 -9.23
N ASN A 661 -24.87 -5.65 -9.01
CA ASN A 661 -23.87 -5.38 -10.03
C ASN A 661 -22.49 -5.97 -9.74
N ARG A 662 -22.42 -7.04 -8.95
CA ARG A 662 -21.13 -7.71 -8.69
C ARG A 662 -20.44 -8.22 -9.94
N GLY A 663 -21.18 -8.62 -10.98
CA GLY A 663 -20.60 -9.22 -12.17
C GLY A 663 -19.86 -10.53 -11.89
N MET A 664 -18.88 -10.86 -12.73
CA MET A 664 -17.96 -11.96 -12.48
C MET A 664 -16.94 -11.54 -11.41
N ASP A 665 -16.75 -12.39 -10.41
CA ASP A 665 -15.91 -12.10 -9.24
C ASP A 665 -15.16 -13.36 -8.83
N GLU A 666 -14.27 -13.83 -9.72
CA GLU A 666 -13.55 -15.10 -9.56
C GLU A 666 -12.73 -15.15 -8.26
N PHE A 667 -12.13 -14.02 -7.89
CA PHE A 667 -11.29 -13.89 -6.70
C PHE A 667 -12.06 -13.42 -5.46
N GLY A 668 -13.29 -12.93 -5.60
CA GLY A 668 -14.14 -12.56 -4.47
C GLY A 668 -13.99 -11.11 -3.98
N TYR A 669 -13.25 -10.24 -4.67
CA TYR A 669 -13.02 -8.85 -4.28
C TYR A 669 -14.33 -8.06 -4.14
N ARG A 670 -15.21 -8.16 -5.14
CA ARG A 670 -16.50 -7.44 -5.13
C ARG A 670 -17.45 -8.00 -4.08
N THR A 671 -17.37 -9.31 -3.81
CA THR A 671 -18.08 -9.96 -2.72
C THR A 671 -17.64 -9.44 -1.37
N GLU A 672 -16.32 -9.30 -1.16
CA GLU A 672 -15.76 -8.77 0.08
C GLU A 672 -16.20 -7.32 0.31
N ALA A 673 -16.19 -6.48 -0.72
CA ALA A 673 -16.67 -5.10 -0.65
C ALA A 673 -18.10 -5.02 -0.09
N VAL A 674 -19.01 -5.87 -0.57
CA VAL A 674 -20.38 -5.96 -0.04
C VAL A 674 -20.39 -6.35 1.44
N GLN A 675 -19.51 -7.26 1.87
CA GLN A 675 -19.43 -7.63 3.30
C GLN A 675 -18.88 -6.49 4.14
N LEU A 676 -17.92 -5.73 3.63
CA LEU A 676 -17.39 -4.53 4.28
C LEU A 676 -18.46 -3.45 4.41
N MET A 677 -19.30 -3.24 3.39
CA MET A 677 -20.44 -2.32 3.47
C MET A 677 -21.43 -2.75 4.57
N ARG A 678 -21.74 -4.05 4.68
CA ARG A 678 -22.59 -4.58 5.76
C ARG A 678 -21.97 -4.41 7.14
N LEU A 679 -20.65 -4.54 7.22
CA LEU A 679 -19.91 -4.34 8.46
C LEU A 679 -19.93 -2.86 8.85
N ALA A 680 -19.72 -1.95 7.91
CA ALA A 680 -19.85 -0.52 8.12
C ALA A 680 -21.26 -0.13 8.60
N GLN A 681 -22.32 -0.63 7.94
CA GLN A 681 -23.71 -0.46 8.39
C GLN A 681 -23.92 -0.92 9.84
N SER A 682 -23.42 -2.11 10.17
CA SER A 682 -23.55 -2.66 11.54
C SER A 682 -22.79 -1.82 12.57
N LEU A 683 -21.68 -1.18 12.18
CA LEU A 683 -20.84 -0.36 13.05
C LEU A 683 -21.33 1.08 13.17
N SER A 684 -22.01 1.63 12.14
CA SER A 684 -22.64 2.95 12.20
C SER A 684 -23.89 2.98 13.08
N GLY A 685 -24.44 1.81 13.40
CA GLY A 685 -25.63 1.67 14.24
C GLY A 685 -26.94 1.82 13.47
N GLU A 686 -26.89 1.64 12.15
CA GLU A 686 -28.04 1.61 11.23
C GLU A 686 -28.65 0.21 11.07
#